data_AF-A0A8G1RWI4-F1
#
_entry.id   AF-A0A8G1RWI4-F1
#
_cell.length_a   1.000
_cell.length_b   1.000
_cell.length_c   1.000
_cell.angle_alpha   90.00
_cell.angle_beta   90.00
_cell.angle_gamma   90.00
#
_symmetry.space_group_name_H-M   'P 1'
#
loop_
_entity.id
_entity.type
_entity.pdbx_description
1 polymer ?
#
loop_
_entity_poly.entity_id
_entity_poly.type
_entity_poly.pdbx_seq_one_letter_code
_entity_poly.pdbx_strand_id
1 'polypeptide(L)'
;MIFSKPLPLADEWTDPDAYVEALISFATNSDIFRHLCGGVHILDFLTREPDLYTSLLPENWRAFFDQHDVQDILDLLLRDDLQPLFDQHAGTGSGLDADARGWRGGSLPPLDFLEYIHQIRRLSLGRDFTPSQPGTPVIPRHIAVGMNVKKYHEVAHFSKYVDKLCTTVDEQRGDAITHIVDFGSGQSYLGRTLASAPYHRHIVAIERKHQFISGAQGMDVHARLKEKKKVNMYNKKAAKCKVCDEPESPAAVESRPNAGESNIAEQRPQEEDPTTATANGEGEGLAMINVFRDVSLAPGEIGFKPHRNAPKAAVEEEDDPNKPRGTMDYIEHEIKDGYLEPIIKDVIEAPLPAVETTTDDSAVATNGTKADQKPVDAKVMVISLHSCGNLLHHGVRSLTLNPSVKAIAMIGCCYNLVTERLGPATYKLPILRSMHPRLTQDAVAYDPHGFPMSKRFEDYEHESGTGVKLNITARSMSLQAPYNWGRKDSEDFFTRHFYRSLLQRVLVDRGVVAKPKIPDDLYGESDAPEDAGNPLIVGSLRKSAFISFPAYATAAVAKLSRDAHFGEKVKAGMGDLTEEDLNRYVEEYWYAKKNLSVVWSLMAFSAALVEAIIVVDRWQFLREHDSVKDCWVEPVFDYHESPRNLAVIGIKK
;
A
#
# COMPACT_ATOMS: atom_id res chain seq x y z
N MET A 1 -10.80 -25.62 9.96
CA MET A 1 -11.90 -24.83 9.37
C MET A 1 -12.57 -25.69 8.32
N ILE A 2 -13.90 -25.77 8.28
CA ILE A 2 -14.62 -26.42 7.17
C ILE A 2 -14.98 -25.30 6.21
N PHE A 3 -14.32 -25.25 5.05
CA PHE A 3 -14.51 -24.19 4.06
C PHE A 3 -15.81 -24.45 3.31
N SER A 4 -16.85 -23.65 3.56
CA SER A 4 -18.13 -23.80 2.86
C SER A 4 -18.12 -23.14 1.46
N LYS A 5 -17.27 -22.13 1.24
CA LYS A 5 -17.09 -21.44 -0.05
C LYS A 5 -15.61 -21.11 -0.30
N PRO A 6 -15.06 -21.37 -1.50
CA PRO A 6 -13.65 -21.10 -1.82
C PRO A 6 -13.34 -19.62 -2.12
N LEU A 7 -14.38 -18.81 -2.35
CA LEU A 7 -14.28 -17.37 -2.58
C LEU A 7 -15.37 -16.68 -1.75
N PRO A 8 -15.15 -15.43 -1.28
CA PRO A 8 -16.15 -14.68 -0.53
C PRO A 8 -17.16 -14.07 -1.51
N LEU A 9 -18.06 -14.89 -2.04
CA LEU A 9 -19.04 -14.50 -3.06
C LEU A 9 -20.42 -14.26 -2.45
N ALA A 10 -21.22 -13.43 -3.14
CA ALA A 10 -22.64 -13.29 -2.88
C ALA A 10 -23.35 -14.66 -2.93
N ASP A 11 -24.47 -14.78 -2.20
CA ASP A 11 -25.15 -16.07 -2.02
C ASP A 11 -25.73 -16.67 -3.31
N GLU A 12 -25.95 -15.85 -4.34
CA GLU A 12 -26.35 -16.31 -5.67
C GLU A 12 -25.28 -17.17 -6.37
N TRP A 13 -24.01 -17.05 -5.99
CA TRP A 13 -22.92 -17.80 -6.59
C TRP A 13 -22.69 -19.12 -5.87
N THR A 14 -23.35 -20.16 -6.36
CA THR A 14 -23.16 -21.53 -5.86
C THR A 14 -22.01 -22.27 -6.55
N ASP A 15 -21.66 -21.85 -7.76
CA ASP A 15 -20.57 -22.42 -8.56
C ASP A 15 -19.47 -21.37 -8.79
N PRO A 16 -18.27 -21.57 -8.23
CA PRO A 16 -17.13 -20.69 -8.46
C PRO A 16 -16.72 -20.58 -9.93
N ASP A 17 -16.88 -21.64 -10.73
CA ASP A 17 -16.46 -21.62 -12.14
C ASP A 17 -17.42 -20.76 -12.98
N ALA A 18 -18.73 -20.86 -12.74
CA ALA A 18 -19.72 -19.94 -13.30
C ALA A 18 -19.48 -18.48 -12.91
N TYR A 19 -19.05 -18.22 -11.66
CA TYR A 19 -18.67 -16.87 -11.23
C TYR A 19 -17.44 -16.35 -11.98
N VAL A 20 -16.38 -17.16 -12.11
CA VAL A 20 -15.16 -16.78 -12.85
C VAL A 20 -15.51 -16.43 -14.29
N GLU A 21 -16.34 -17.25 -14.95
CA GLU A 21 -16.79 -16.98 -16.31
C GLU A 21 -17.54 -15.66 -16.42
N ALA A 22 -18.51 -15.42 -15.53
CA ALA A 22 -19.27 -14.18 -15.54
C ALA A 22 -18.40 -12.95 -15.25
N LEU A 23 -17.43 -13.05 -14.34
CA LEU A 23 -16.49 -11.98 -14.02
C LEU A 23 -15.62 -11.61 -15.22
N ILE A 24 -15.01 -12.61 -15.86
CA ILE A 24 -14.13 -12.37 -17.01
C ILE A 24 -14.96 -11.88 -18.20
N SER A 25 -16.11 -12.51 -18.48
CA SER A 25 -17.01 -12.11 -19.58
C SER A 25 -17.50 -10.67 -19.41
N PHE A 26 -17.93 -10.27 -18.21
CA PHE A 26 -18.33 -8.89 -17.96
C PHE A 26 -17.16 -7.91 -18.12
N ALA A 27 -16.00 -8.23 -17.54
CA ALA A 27 -14.82 -7.37 -17.59
C ALA A 27 -14.28 -7.14 -19.01
N THR A 28 -14.48 -8.13 -19.90
CA THR A 28 -13.98 -8.10 -21.28
C THR A 28 -15.00 -7.55 -22.28
N ASN A 29 -16.31 -7.73 -22.04
CA ASN A 29 -17.37 -7.34 -22.98
C ASN A 29 -18.16 -6.08 -22.57
N SER A 30 -18.00 -5.56 -21.35
CA SER A 30 -18.67 -4.34 -20.90
C SER A 30 -17.86 -3.09 -21.28
N ASP A 31 -18.29 -2.37 -22.32
CA ASP A 31 -17.66 -1.13 -22.78
C ASP A 31 -17.62 -0.06 -21.68
N ILE A 32 -18.74 0.13 -20.98
CA ILE A 32 -18.82 1.12 -19.90
C ILE A 32 -17.84 0.81 -18.77
N PHE A 33 -17.66 -0.48 -18.41
CA PHE A 33 -16.67 -0.90 -17.43
C PHE A 33 -15.25 -0.64 -17.92
N ARG A 34 -14.93 -1.02 -19.16
CA ARG A 34 -13.61 -0.82 -19.77
C ARG A 34 -13.24 0.66 -19.87
N HIS A 35 -14.21 1.51 -20.22
CA HIS A 35 -14.00 2.95 -20.27
C HIS A 35 -13.83 3.56 -18.87
N LEU A 36 -14.66 3.21 -17.89
CA LEU A 36 -14.52 3.69 -16.51
C LEU A 36 -13.22 3.23 -15.85
N CYS A 37 -12.78 2.00 -16.11
CA CYS A 37 -11.55 1.45 -15.54
C CYS A 37 -10.33 1.63 -16.45
N GLY A 38 -10.38 2.42 -17.52
CA GLY A 38 -9.26 2.50 -18.47
C GLY A 38 -9.18 3.70 -19.38
N GLY A 39 -10.32 4.23 -19.81
CA GLY A 39 -10.41 5.33 -20.77
C GLY A 39 -10.40 6.73 -20.16
N VAL A 40 -10.27 6.85 -18.84
CA VAL A 40 -10.37 8.14 -18.13
C VAL A 40 -9.02 8.56 -17.57
N HIS A 41 -8.50 9.69 -18.08
CA HIS A 41 -7.41 10.42 -17.46
C HIS A 41 -7.94 11.75 -16.90
N ILE A 42 -7.84 11.93 -15.58
CA ILE A 42 -8.53 13.01 -14.88
C ILE A 42 -8.09 14.43 -15.31
N LEU A 43 -6.84 14.58 -15.75
CA LEU A 43 -6.33 15.87 -16.21
C LEU A 43 -6.95 16.28 -17.56
N ASP A 44 -7.49 15.31 -18.30
CA ASP A 44 -8.07 15.54 -19.61
C ASP A 44 -9.54 15.98 -19.50
N PHE A 45 -10.13 15.92 -18.30
CA PHE A 45 -11.55 16.17 -18.05
C PHE A 45 -12.04 17.52 -18.57
N LEU A 46 -11.19 18.56 -18.49
CA LEU A 46 -11.50 19.93 -18.94
C LEU A 46 -10.80 20.33 -20.25
N THR A 47 -9.93 19.48 -20.78
CA THR A 47 -9.05 19.83 -21.92
C THR A 47 -9.33 19.01 -23.17
N ARG A 48 -10.11 17.93 -23.06
CA ARG A 48 -10.52 17.06 -24.16
C ARG A 48 -11.75 17.61 -24.87
N GLU A 49 -11.78 17.46 -26.20
CA GLU A 49 -12.95 17.72 -27.05
C GLU A 49 -13.20 16.52 -27.99
N PRO A 50 -14.41 15.92 -28.01
CA PRO A 50 -15.57 16.24 -27.17
C PRO A 50 -15.31 15.96 -25.68
N ASP A 51 -16.08 16.61 -24.80
CA ASP A 51 -15.84 16.55 -23.36
C ASP A 51 -15.95 15.10 -22.82
N LEU A 52 -15.17 14.81 -21.78
CA LEU A 52 -15.05 13.45 -21.28
C LEU A 52 -16.37 12.95 -20.67
N TYR A 53 -17.14 13.81 -20.03
CA TYR A 53 -18.37 13.42 -19.34
C TYR A 53 -19.44 12.97 -20.33
N THR A 54 -19.66 13.75 -21.39
CA THR A 54 -20.64 13.46 -22.45
C THR A 54 -20.21 12.28 -23.31
N SER A 55 -18.92 12.12 -23.59
CA SER A 55 -18.41 11.00 -24.40
C SER A 55 -18.35 9.68 -23.64
N LEU A 56 -18.20 9.71 -22.31
CA LEU A 56 -18.09 8.52 -21.48
C LEU A 56 -19.45 7.94 -21.05
N LEU A 57 -20.41 8.82 -20.70
CA LEU A 57 -21.63 8.41 -20.03
C LEU A 57 -22.88 8.53 -20.93
N PRO A 58 -23.76 7.51 -20.94
CA PRO A 58 -25.04 7.58 -21.64
C PRO A 58 -25.89 8.81 -21.26
N GLU A 59 -26.66 9.34 -22.21
CA GLU A 59 -27.46 10.56 -22.00
C GLU A 59 -28.51 10.41 -20.90
N ASN A 60 -29.19 9.26 -20.84
CA ASN A 60 -30.15 8.91 -19.79
C ASN A 60 -29.51 8.89 -18.40
N TRP A 61 -28.25 8.46 -18.27
CA TRP A 61 -27.53 8.50 -17.00
C TRP A 61 -27.21 9.94 -16.60
N ARG A 62 -26.72 10.75 -17.54
CA ARG A 62 -26.41 12.17 -17.30
C ARG A 62 -27.66 12.96 -16.88
N ALA A 63 -28.78 12.77 -17.57
CA ALA A 63 -30.05 13.41 -17.23
C ALA A 63 -30.55 13.04 -15.82
N PHE A 64 -30.29 11.80 -15.37
CA PHE A 64 -30.54 11.39 -13.99
C PHE A 64 -29.57 12.06 -13.01
N PHE A 65 -28.27 12.08 -13.30
CA PHE A 65 -27.27 12.71 -12.44
C PHE A 65 -27.49 14.21 -12.27
N ASP A 66 -28.01 14.90 -13.28
CA ASP A 66 -28.31 16.33 -13.21
C ASP A 66 -29.34 16.65 -12.11
N GLN A 67 -30.27 15.74 -11.84
CA GLN A 67 -31.34 15.90 -10.86
C GLN A 67 -30.94 15.56 -9.42
N HIS A 68 -29.79 14.91 -9.20
CA HIS A 68 -29.41 14.37 -7.89
C HIS A 68 -28.07 14.89 -7.38
N ASP A 69 -27.88 14.94 -6.06
CA ASP A 69 -26.59 15.28 -5.46
C ASP A 69 -25.58 14.14 -5.61
N VAL A 70 -24.29 14.47 -5.60
CA VAL A 70 -23.21 13.47 -5.69
C VAL A 70 -23.27 12.47 -4.52
N GLN A 71 -23.68 12.91 -3.33
CA GLN A 71 -23.77 12.03 -2.17
C GLN A 71 -24.94 11.04 -2.30
N ASP A 72 -26.06 11.47 -2.88
CA ASP A 72 -27.15 10.56 -3.20
C ASP A 72 -26.68 9.50 -4.19
N ILE A 73 -25.97 9.91 -5.24
CA ILE A 73 -25.41 8.98 -6.24
C ILE A 73 -24.45 8.00 -5.58
N LEU A 74 -23.58 8.44 -4.67
CA LEU A 74 -22.68 7.55 -3.92
C LEU A 74 -23.45 6.53 -3.07
N ASP A 75 -24.53 6.94 -2.41
CA ASP A 75 -25.38 6.03 -1.65
C ASP A 75 -26.07 5.02 -2.57
N LEU A 76 -26.55 5.44 -3.74
CA LEU A 76 -27.12 4.52 -4.73
C LEU A 76 -26.08 3.50 -5.22
N LEU A 77 -24.84 3.92 -5.46
CA LEU A 77 -23.77 3.02 -5.89
C LEU A 77 -23.39 2.01 -4.81
N LEU A 78 -23.30 2.44 -3.56
CA LEU A 78 -22.61 1.69 -2.50
C LEU A 78 -23.53 1.10 -1.41
N ARG A 79 -24.70 1.68 -1.14
CA ARG A 79 -25.44 1.43 0.11
C ARG A 79 -26.91 1.09 -0.09
N ASP A 80 -27.60 1.79 -0.98
CA ASP A 80 -29.04 1.63 -1.16
C ASP A 80 -29.37 0.23 -1.68
N ASP A 81 -30.49 -0.34 -1.21
CA ASP A 81 -31.06 -1.58 -1.75
C ASP A 81 -31.65 -1.31 -3.14
N LEU A 82 -31.28 -2.12 -4.11
CA LEU A 82 -31.72 -1.97 -5.50
C LEU A 82 -33.05 -2.66 -5.77
N GLN A 83 -33.46 -3.65 -4.95
CA GLN A 83 -34.67 -4.44 -5.22
C GLN A 83 -35.94 -3.56 -5.30
N PRO A 84 -36.18 -2.60 -4.39
CA PRO A 84 -37.33 -1.71 -4.49
C PRO A 84 -37.33 -0.82 -5.73
N LEU A 85 -36.16 -0.56 -6.33
CA LEU A 85 -36.03 0.23 -7.55
C LEU A 85 -36.35 -0.61 -8.79
N PHE A 86 -35.92 -1.88 -8.81
CA PHE A 86 -36.34 -2.84 -9.83
C PHE A 86 -37.85 -3.09 -9.80
N ASP A 87 -38.45 -3.25 -8.62
CA ASP A 87 -39.89 -3.48 -8.47
C ASP A 87 -40.74 -2.29 -8.96
N GLN A 88 -40.21 -1.06 -8.81
CA GLN A 88 -40.85 0.14 -9.35
C GLN A 88 -40.80 0.19 -10.89
N HIS A 89 -39.70 -0.26 -11.51
CA HIS A 89 -39.60 -0.41 -12.96
C HIS A 89 -40.50 -1.52 -13.50
N ALA A 90 -40.60 -2.64 -12.79
CA ALA A 90 -41.46 -3.77 -13.15
C ALA A 90 -42.96 -3.50 -12.94
N GLY A 91 -43.31 -2.42 -12.22
CA GLY A 91 -44.70 -2.11 -11.85
C GLY A 91 -45.30 -3.07 -10.82
N THR A 92 -44.46 -3.86 -10.16
CA THR A 92 -44.85 -4.89 -9.17
C THR A 92 -44.82 -4.37 -7.73
N GLY A 93 -44.21 -3.21 -7.49
CA GLY A 93 -43.86 -2.73 -6.14
C GLY A 93 -44.78 -1.72 -5.46
N SER A 94 -45.77 -1.11 -6.11
CA SER A 94 -46.64 -0.14 -5.43
C SER A 94 -47.96 0.13 -6.16
N GLY A 95 -49.06 0.17 -5.40
CA GLY A 95 -50.32 0.79 -5.83
C GLY A 95 -50.25 2.33 -5.80
N LEU A 96 -49.06 2.89 -6.08
CA LEU A 96 -48.82 4.33 -6.14
C LEU A 96 -49.10 4.81 -7.57
N ASP A 97 -49.75 5.97 -7.67
CA ASP A 97 -49.98 6.67 -8.93
C ASP A 97 -48.67 6.83 -9.72
N ALA A 98 -48.76 6.80 -11.05
CA ALA A 98 -47.59 6.95 -11.93
C ALA A 98 -46.77 8.22 -11.66
N ASP A 99 -47.42 9.26 -11.12
CA ASP A 99 -46.84 10.56 -10.76
C ASP A 99 -46.04 10.54 -9.43
N ALA A 100 -46.12 9.46 -8.65
CA ALA A 100 -45.38 9.29 -7.39
C ALA A 100 -44.12 8.42 -7.53
N ARG A 101 -43.78 7.97 -8.74
CA ARG A 101 -42.57 7.19 -9.01
C ARG A 101 -41.36 8.12 -9.07
N GLY A 102 -40.43 7.94 -8.15
CA GLY A 102 -39.23 8.75 -8.08
C GLY A 102 -38.26 8.20 -7.04
N TRP A 103 -37.03 8.68 -7.08
CA TRP A 103 -36.02 8.35 -6.09
C TRP A 103 -35.47 9.66 -5.52
N ARG A 104 -35.50 9.79 -4.19
CA ARG A 104 -35.07 10.99 -3.44
C ARG A 104 -35.58 12.32 -4.02
N GLY A 105 -36.82 12.37 -4.48
CA GLY A 105 -37.47 13.59 -5.00
C GLY A 105 -37.16 13.93 -6.46
N GLY A 106 -36.40 13.10 -7.16
CA GLY A 106 -36.16 13.19 -8.60
C GLY A 106 -36.66 11.96 -9.36
N SER A 107 -36.31 11.90 -10.65
CA SER A 107 -36.61 10.74 -11.50
C SER A 107 -35.96 9.45 -11.00
N LEU A 108 -36.57 8.31 -11.34
CA LEU A 108 -35.98 7.00 -11.05
C LEU A 108 -34.64 6.82 -11.78
N PRO A 109 -33.67 6.10 -11.17
CA PRO A 109 -32.46 5.73 -11.87
C PRO A 109 -32.78 4.92 -13.14
N PRO A 110 -32.10 5.19 -14.27
CA PRO A 110 -32.27 4.41 -15.49
C PRO A 110 -32.07 2.90 -15.25
N LEU A 111 -32.84 2.05 -15.93
CA LEU A 111 -32.81 0.61 -15.72
C LEU A 111 -31.43 0.00 -16.03
N ASP A 112 -30.83 0.39 -17.15
CA ASP A 112 -29.47 0.02 -17.56
C ASP A 112 -28.40 0.48 -16.56
N PHE A 113 -28.62 1.62 -15.88
CA PHE A 113 -27.75 2.06 -14.79
C PHE A 113 -27.90 1.15 -13.56
N LEU A 114 -29.13 0.81 -13.16
CA LEU A 114 -29.38 -0.12 -12.05
C LEU A 114 -28.79 -1.50 -12.33
N GLU A 115 -28.94 -2.00 -13.55
CA GLU A 115 -28.33 -3.25 -14.01
C GLU A 115 -26.80 -3.18 -13.91
N TYR A 116 -26.19 -2.07 -14.33
CA TYR A 116 -24.74 -1.87 -14.16
C TYR A 116 -24.31 -1.92 -12.69
N ILE A 117 -25.00 -1.21 -11.80
CA ILE A 117 -24.70 -1.23 -10.35
C ILE A 117 -24.85 -2.66 -9.81
N HIS A 118 -25.92 -3.35 -10.19
CA HIS A 118 -26.16 -4.72 -9.79
C HIS A 118 -25.03 -5.66 -10.26
N GLN A 119 -24.59 -5.56 -11.52
CA GLN A 119 -23.46 -6.36 -12.03
C GLN A 119 -22.17 -6.10 -11.26
N ILE A 120 -21.81 -4.82 -11.01
CA ILE A 120 -20.61 -4.51 -10.22
C ILE A 120 -20.70 -5.08 -8.80
N ARG A 121 -21.84 -4.91 -8.11
CA ARG A 121 -22.00 -5.38 -6.72
C ARG A 121 -21.94 -6.91 -6.64
N ARG A 122 -22.64 -7.60 -7.54
CA ARG A 122 -22.75 -9.06 -7.51
C ARG A 122 -21.46 -9.77 -7.93
N LEU A 123 -20.63 -9.13 -8.76
CA LEU A 123 -19.32 -9.62 -9.19
C LEU A 123 -18.18 -9.17 -8.26
N SER A 124 -18.46 -8.31 -7.27
CA SER A 124 -17.45 -7.89 -6.29
C SER A 124 -17.24 -8.97 -5.23
N LEU A 125 -16.00 -9.10 -4.76
CA LEU A 125 -15.68 -9.97 -3.63
C LEU A 125 -16.17 -9.35 -2.31
N GLY A 126 -16.88 -10.15 -1.52
CA GLY A 126 -17.34 -9.81 -0.18
C GLY A 126 -16.19 -9.46 0.75
N ARG A 127 -16.42 -8.47 1.61
CA ARG A 127 -15.40 -7.88 2.48
C ARG A 127 -15.70 -8.05 3.97
N ASP A 128 -16.87 -8.57 4.30
CA ASP A 128 -17.32 -8.71 5.67
C ASP A 128 -16.41 -9.63 6.45
N PHE A 129 -15.98 -9.15 7.61
CA PHE A 129 -15.10 -9.89 8.51
C PHE A 129 -15.81 -10.11 9.83
N THR A 130 -16.07 -11.36 10.15
CA THR A 130 -16.53 -11.79 11.46
C THR A 130 -15.40 -12.50 12.21
N PRO A 131 -14.91 -11.95 13.34
CA PRO A 131 -13.87 -12.59 14.13
C PRO A 131 -14.27 -14.02 14.55
N SER A 132 -13.35 -14.97 14.41
CA SER A 132 -13.60 -16.38 14.81
C SER A 132 -13.89 -16.58 16.31
N GLN A 133 -13.55 -15.61 17.16
CA GLN A 133 -13.78 -15.67 18.61
C GLN A 133 -14.18 -14.28 19.13
N PRO A 134 -15.05 -14.22 20.15
CA PRO A 134 -15.39 -12.96 20.80
C PRO A 134 -14.17 -12.34 21.48
N GLY A 135 -13.98 -11.03 21.28
CA GLY A 135 -12.89 -10.24 21.86
C GLY A 135 -11.89 -9.73 20.82
N THR A 136 -11.40 -8.51 21.03
CA THR A 136 -10.38 -7.87 20.18
C THR A 136 -9.02 -8.52 20.46
N PRO A 137 -8.28 -8.99 19.45
CA PRO A 137 -6.94 -9.52 19.67
C PRO A 137 -6.03 -8.41 20.21
N VAL A 138 -5.33 -8.71 21.32
CA VAL A 138 -4.48 -7.74 22.02
C VAL A 138 -3.01 -8.07 21.80
N ILE A 139 -2.28 -7.13 21.20
CA ILE A 139 -0.82 -7.18 21.13
C ILE A 139 -0.25 -6.45 22.35
N PRO A 140 0.66 -7.07 23.12
CA PRO A 140 1.35 -6.41 24.23
C PRO A 140 2.04 -5.10 23.81
N ARG A 141 1.97 -4.07 24.66
CA ARG A 141 2.48 -2.71 24.37
C ARG A 141 3.95 -2.69 23.93
N HIS A 142 4.78 -3.56 24.49
CA HIS A 142 6.21 -3.63 24.17
C HIS A 142 6.50 -4.20 22.77
N ILE A 143 5.56 -4.94 22.19
CA ILE A 143 5.61 -5.45 20.80
C ILE A 143 4.96 -4.45 19.84
N ALA A 144 3.86 -3.81 20.26
CA ALA A 144 3.07 -2.86 19.48
C ALA A 144 3.74 -1.50 19.23
N VAL A 145 4.97 -1.29 19.72
CA VAL A 145 5.71 -0.02 19.58
C VAL A 145 5.82 0.38 18.10
N GLY A 146 5.35 1.59 17.78
CA GLY A 146 5.40 2.16 16.43
C GLY A 146 4.22 1.79 15.52
N MET A 147 3.31 0.90 15.94
CA MET A 147 2.11 0.59 15.18
C MET A 147 1.07 1.72 15.30
N ASN A 148 0.54 2.19 14.18
CA ASN A 148 -0.70 2.99 14.19
C ASN A 148 -1.93 2.08 14.33
N VAL A 149 -3.13 2.66 14.49
CA VAL A 149 -4.39 1.94 14.69
C VAL A 149 -4.62 0.88 13.60
N LYS A 150 -4.53 1.28 12.33
CA LYS A 150 -4.62 0.38 11.18
C LYS A 150 -3.62 -0.78 11.22
N LYS A 151 -2.33 -0.48 11.48
CA LYS A 151 -1.27 -1.50 11.51
C LYS A 151 -1.46 -2.46 12.67
N TYR A 152 -1.86 -1.96 13.83
CA TYR A 152 -2.20 -2.78 15.00
C TYR A 152 -3.33 -3.75 14.66
N HIS A 153 -4.42 -3.24 14.08
CA HIS A 153 -5.59 -4.02 13.68
C HIS A 153 -5.24 -5.17 12.73
N GLU A 154 -4.49 -4.86 11.67
CA GLU A 154 -4.03 -5.86 10.70
C GLU A 154 -3.17 -6.95 11.35
N VAL A 155 -2.16 -6.54 12.13
CA VAL A 155 -1.20 -7.47 12.74
C VAL A 155 -1.88 -8.33 13.82
N ALA A 156 -2.80 -7.76 14.60
CA ALA A 156 -3.50 -8.45 15.67
C ALA A 156 -4.38 -9.59 15.13
N HIS A 157 -5.14 -9.31 14.06
CA HIS A 157 -6.01 -10.32 13.44
C HIS A 157 -5.22 -11.32 12.59
N PHE A 158 -4.28 -10.84 11.77
CA PHE A 158 -3.57 -11.71 10.84
C PHE A 158 -2.58 -12.65 11.54
N SER A 159 -1.94 -12.23 12.63
CA SER A 159 -1.10 -13.15 13.43
C SER A 159 -1.90 -14.32 13.99
N LYS A 160 -3.11 -14.04 14.54
CA LYS A 160 -4.03 -15.07 15.03
C LYS A 160 -4.50 -16.00 13.89
N TYR A 161 -4.79 -15.43 12.73
CA TYR A 161 -5.19 -16.19 11.55
C TYR A 161 -4.08 -17.15 11.09
N VAL A 162 -2.85 -16.64 10.95
CA VAL A 162 -1.67 -17.44 10.53
C VAL A 162 -1.42 -18.59 11.51
N ASP A 163 -1.51 -18.35 12.82
CA ASP A 163 -1.31 -19.40 13.82
C ASP A 163 -2.37 -20.52 13.73
N LYS A 164 -3.64 -20.15 13.53
CA LYS A 164 -4.74 -21.09 13.28
C LYS A 164 -4.55 -21.85 11.96
N LEU A 165 -4.02 -21.18 10.93
CA LEU A 165 -3.71 -21.82 9.65
C LEU A 165 -2.59 -22.84 9.81
N CYS A 166 -1.53 -22.55 10.57
CA CYS A 166 -0.48 -23.53 10.88
C CYS A 166 -1.04 -24.80 11.53
N THR A 167 -1.99 -24.63 12.46
CA THR A 167 -2.69 -25.76 13.10
C THR A 167 -3.52 -26.56 12.08
N THR A 168 -4.26 -25.87 11.20
CA THR A 168 -5.06 -26.52 10.14
C THR A 168 -4.17 -27.31 9.17
N VAL A 169 -3.01 -26.76 8.80
CA VAL A 169 -2.05 -27.43 7.91
C VAL A 169 -1.49 -28.69 8.57
N ASP A 170 -1.16 -28.63 9.86
CA ASP A 170 -0.69 -29.78 10.62
C ASP A 170 -1.77 -30.88 10.71
N GLU A 171 -3.02 -30.52 11.02
CA GLU A 171 -4.16 -31.45 11.06
C GLU A 171 -4.43 -32.12 9.70
N GLN A 172 -4.32 -31.37 8.61
CA GLN A 172 -4.65 -31.86 7.26
C GLN A 172 -3.53 -32.67 6.60
N ARG A 173 -2.26 -32.41 6.97
CA ARG A 173 -1.09 -33.03 6.34
C ARG A 173 -0.38 -34.04 7.25
N GLY A 174 -0.53 -33.92 8.58
CA GLY A 174 0.30 -34.63 9.56
C GLY A 174 1.75 -34.15 9.60
N ASP A 175 2.02 -32.95 9.06
CA ASP A 175 3.35 -32.39 8.84
C ASP A 175 3.39 -30.93 9.30
N ALA A 176 3.69 -30.73 10.59
CA ALA A 176 3.75 -29.41 11.21
C ALA A 176 4.72 -28.45 10.50
N ILE A 177 4.28 -27.20 10.38
CA ILE A 177 5.11 -26.09 9.88
C ILE A 177 6.21 -25.78 10.89
N THR A 178 7.46 -25.81 10.43
CA THR A 178 8.64 -25.52 11.25
C THR A 178 8.97 -24.03 11.28
N HIS A 179 8.84 -23.34 10.13
CA HIS A 179 9.18 -21.92 9.99
C HIS A 179 8.13 -21.16 9.18
N ILE A 180 8.00 -19.86 9.47
CA ILE A 180 7.16 -18.93 8.72
C ILE A 180 8.08 -17.93 8.02
N VAL A 181 7.93 -17.78 6.71
CA VAL A 181 8.69 -16.83 5.90
C VAL A 181 7.83 -15.61 5.61
N ASP A 182 8.24 -14.44 6.11
CA ASP A 182 7.51 -13.17 5.95
C ASP A 182 8.07 -12.36 4.76
N PHE A 183 7.29 -12.28 3.69
CA PHE A 183 7.66 -11.61 2.44
C PHE A 183 7.45 -10.10 2.49
N GLY A 184 8.52 -9.35 2.24
CA GLY A 184 8.45 -7.88 2.30
C GLY A 184 8.18 -7.41 3.72
N SER A 185 8.86 -8.04 4.68
CA SER A 185 8.64 -7.87 6.12
C SER A 185 8.73 -6.41 6.58
N GLY A 186 9.48 -5.55 5.87
CA GLY A 186 9.62 -4.13 6.18
C GLY A 186 10.10 -3.90 7.60
N GLN A 187 9.22 -3.39 8.47
CA GLN A 187 9.50 -3.16 9.89
C GLN A 187 9.25 -4.39 10.80
N SER A 188 8.87 -5.53 10.20
CA SER A 188 8.64 -6.83 10.86
C SER A 188 7.68 -6.78 12.06
N TYR A 189 6.60 -6.01 11.94
CA TYR A 189 5.54 -5.94 12.95
C TYR A 189 4.83 -7.30 13.11
N LEU A 190 4.54 -7.96 12.00
CA LEU A 190 3.88 -9.26 11.94
C LEU A 190 4.81 -10.36 12.47
N GLY A 191 6.03 -10.45 11.92
CA GLY A 191 7.05 -11.38 12.38
C GLY A 191 7.30 -11.30 13.89
N ARG A 192 7.56 -10.11 14.43
CA ARG A 192 7.75 -9.94 15.89
C ARG A 192 6.54 -10.39 16.71
N THR A 193 5.32 -10.15 16.22
CA THR A 193 4.11 -10.58 16.92
C THR A 193 4.01 -12.11 16.93
N LEU A 194 4.26 -12.77 15.80
CA LEU A 194 4.24 -14.23 15.68
C LEU A 194 5.39 -14.93 16.44
N ALA A 195 6.56 -14.30 16.56
CA ALA A 195 7.68 -14.85 17.34
C ALA A 195 7.47 -14.74 18.87
N SER A 196 6.61 -13.82 19.30
CA SER A 196 6.34 -13.56 20.71
C SER A 196 5.19 -14.41 21.25
N ALA A 197 4.98 -14.39 22.57
CA ALA A 197 3.80 -14.98 23.18
C ALA A 197 2.51 -14.33 22.62
N PRO A 198 1.45 -15.11 22.37
CA PRO A 198 1.30 -16.53 22.68
C PRO A 198 1.76 -17.51 21.59
N TYR A 199 2.25 -17.05 20.43
CA TYR A 199 2.39 -17.87 19.23
C TYR A 199 3.74 -18.60 19.11
N HIS A 200 4.84 -17.98 19.57
CA HIS A 200 6.17 -18.58 19.65
C HIS A 200 6.68 -19.25 18.34
N ARG A 201 6.37 -18.65 17.18
CA ARG A 201 6.77 -19.18 15.86
C ARG A 201 8.20 -18.78 15.50
N HIS A 202 8.86 -19.60 14.66
CA HIS A 202 10.16 -19.29 14.07
C HIS A 202 9.97 -18.52 12.76
N ILE A 203 10.48 -17.30 12.70
CA ILE A 203 10.23 -16.38 11.58
C ILE A 203 11.50 -16.12 10.78
N VAL A 204 11.40 -16.23 9.47
CA VAL A 204 12.39 -15.80 8.49
C VAL A 204 11.85 -14.58 7.76
N ALA A 205 12.32 -13.40 8.13
CA ALA A 205 11.89 -12.13 7.55
C ALA A 205 12.75 -11.75 6.35
N ILE A 206 12.17 -11.75 5.15
CA ILE A 206 12.86 -11.38 3.91
C ILE A 206 12.51 -9.94 3.55
N GLU A 207 13.53 -9.11 3.35
CA GLU A 207 13.39 -7.72 2.96
C GLU A 207 14.53 -7.31 2.02
N ARG A 208 14.23 -6.55 0.97
CA ARG A 208 15.23 -6.16 -0.03
C ARG A 208 16.07 -4.96 0.38
N LYS A 209 15.63 -4.15 1.34
CA LYS A 209 16.36 -2.95 1.79
C LYS A 209 16.95 -3.13 3.18
N HIS A 210 18.28 -3.10 3.27
CA HIS A 210 19.02 -3.09 4.54
C HIS A 210 18.47 -2.13 5.60
N GLN A 211 18.06 -0.92 5.20
CA GLN A 211 17.57 0.11 6.11
C GLN A 211 16.32 -0.33 6.89
N PHE A 212 15.42 -1.09 6.26
CA PHE A 212 14.23 -1.60 6.91
C PHE A 212 14.57 -2.72 7.90
N ILE A 213 15.50 -3.61 7.51
CA ILE A 213 16.02 -4.66 8.40
C ILE A 213 16.66 -4.05 9.64
N SER A 214 17.55 -3.07 9.48
CA SER A 214 18.22 -2.41 10.60
C SER A 214 17.21 -1.74 11.55
N GLY A 215 16.18 -1.06 11.01
CA GLY A 215 15.10 -0.48 11.80
C GLY A 215 14.28 -1.54 12.57
N ALA A 216 13.96 -2.66 11.92
CA ALA A 216 13.25 -3.78 12.53
C ALA A 216 14.05 -4.41 13.69
N GLN A 217 15.35 -4.63 13.48
CA GLN A 217 16.26 -5.18 14.49
C GLN A 217 16.36 -4.29 15.75
N GLY A 218 16.27 -2.96 15.58
CA GLY A 218 16.17 -2.03 16.71
C GLY A 218 14.90 -2.24 17.54
N MET A 219 13.79 -2.63 16.91
CA MET A 219 12.52 -2.90 17.59
C MET A 219 12.45 -4.29 18.23
N ASP A 220 13.22 -5.28 17.75
CA ASP A 220 13.31 -6.62 18.37
C ASP A 220 13.72 -6.54 19.86
N VAL A 221 14.55 -5.54 20.19
CA VAL A 221 14.99 -5.26 21.56
C VAL A 221 13.83 -4.90 22.47
N HIS A 222 12.84 -4.14 21.96
CA HIS A 222 11.65 -3.78 22.72
C HIS A 222 10.71 -4.98 22.90
N ALA A 223 10.66 -5.86 21.89
CA ALA A 223 9.93 -7.12 21.92
C ALA A 223 10.63 -8.22 22.76
N ARG A 224 11.79 -7.93 23.37
CA ARG A 224 12.62 -8.89 24.13
C ARG A 224 13.11 -10.09 23.32
N LEU A 225 13.10 -9.99 21.99
CA LEU A 225 13.59 -11.02 21.06
C LEU A 225 15.11 -10.96 20.86
N LYS A 226 15.74 -9.82 21.16
CA LYS A 226 17.20 -9.64 21.20
C LYS A 226 17.62 -8.94 22.48
N GLU A 227 18.74 -9.37 23.06
CA GLU A 227 19.33 -8.70 24.20
C GLU A 227 19.80 -7.28 23.84
N LYS A 228 19.59 -6.33 24.75
CA LYS A 228 20.21 -5.01 24.64
C LYS A 228 21.72 -5.19 24.70
N LYS A 229 22.42 -4.95 23.58
CA LYS A 229 23.88 -4.75 23.62
C LYS A 229 24.16 -3.61 24.61
N LYS A 230 24.80 -3.93 25.74
CA LYS A 230 25.28 -2.92 26.70
C LYS A 230 26.31 -2.07 25.97
N VAL A 231 25.92 -0.87 25.55
CA VAL A 231 26.88 0.12 25.06
C VAL A 231 27.65 0.59 26.29
N ASN A 232 28.81 -0.02 26.54
CA ASN A 232 29.77 0.52 27.49
C ASN A 232 30.27 1.85 26.90
N MET A 233 29.64 2.96 27.28
CA MET A 233 30.18 4.30 27.03
C MET A 233 31.49 4.41 27.80
N TYR A 234 32.61 4.12 27.12
CA TYR A 234 33.93 4.39 27.65
C TYR A 234 34.10 5.91 27.68
N ASN A 235 33.90 6.52 28.85
CA ASN A 235 34.19 7.94 29.05
C ASN A 235 35.70 8.17 28.84
N LYS A 236 36.07 8.62 27.63
CA LYS A 236 37.45 8.99 27.24
C LYS A 236 38.07 10.14 28.07
N LYS A 237 37.36 10.66 29.09
CA LYS A 237 37.84 11.71 30.02
C LYS A 237 38.35 11.20 31.37
N ALA A 238 38.40 9.89 31.63
CA ALA A 238 38.82 9.34 32.92
C ALA A 238 40.09 8.46 32.89
N ALA A 239 40.87 8.46 31.80
CA ALA A 239 42.20 7.87 31.79
C ALA A 239 43.25 8.93 32.18
N LYS A 240 43.34 9.25 33.48
CA LYS A 240 44.50 9.95 34.03
C LYS A 240 45.68 8.97 34.00
N CYS A 241 46.60 9.19 33.06
CA CYS A 241 47.94 8.63 33.09
C CYS A 241 48.57 8.95 34.46
N LYS A 242 48.82 7.92 35.27
CA LYS A 242 49.76 8.01 36.39
C LYS A 242 51.09 7.50 35.86
N VAL A 243 52.16 8.21 36.23
CA VAL A 243 53.57 8.02 35.84
C VAL A 243 54.01 8.85 34.64
N CYS A 244 54.20 10.15 34.91
CA CYS A 244 55.36 10.91 34.45
C CYS A 244 55.47 12.18 35.34
N ASP A 245 56.18 12.01 36.46
CA ASP A 245 56.94 13.06 37.17
C ASP A 245 58.19 13.36 36.29
N GLU A 246 58.78 14.56 36.14
CA GLU A 246 58.80 15.82 36.89
C GLU A 246 59.07 17.04 35.96
N PRO A 247 58.93 18.29 36.46
CA PRO A 247 59.01 19.55 35.70
C PRO A 247 60.37 20.27 35.83
N GLU A 248 60.67 21.21 34.93
CA GLU A 248 61.45 22.42 35.26
C GLU A 248 61.23 23.53 34.21
N SER A 249 61.32 24.78 34.67
CA SER A 249 60.52 25.96 34.27
C SER A 249 61.35 27.10 33.60
N PRO A 250 61.02 28.41 33.67
CA PRO A 250 60.39 29.19 32.60
C PRO A 250 61.14 30.50 32.22
N ALA A 251 60.64 31.25 31.22
CA ALA A 251 60.71 32.72 31.11
C ALA A 251 59.75 33.20 29.98
N ALA A 252 58.63 33.87 30.29
CA ALA A 252 58.46 35.34 30.40
C ALA A 252 58.38 36.03 29.00
N VAL A 253 57.47 36.96 28.66
CA VAL A 253 57.01 38.16 29.38
C VAL A 253 55.64 38.66 28.82
N GLU A 254 54.90 39.32 29.71
CA GLU A 254 53.58 39.99 29.66
C GLU A 254 53.58 41.33 28.85
N SER A 255 52.55 41.66 28.03
CA SER A 255 51.33 42.47 28.27
C SER A 255 51.43 44.03 28.30
N ARG A 256 50.79 44.68 27.29
CA ARG A 256 49.98 45.95 27.26
C ARG A 256 50.68 47.32 27.54
N PRO A 257 50.20 48.51 27.04
CA PRO A 257 48.83 49.04 27.26
C PRO A 257 48.18 49.99 26.19
N ASN A 258 46.97 50.44 26.55
CA ASN A 258 45.97 51.33 25.92
C ASN A 258 46.42 52.77 25.55
N ALA A 259 45.72 53.38 24.58
CA ALA A 259 44.80 54.55 24.72
C ALA A 259 44.78 55.46 23.47
N GLY A 260 43.60 55.96 23.07
CA GLY A 260 43.48 57.14 22.17
C GLY A 260 42.30 57.11 21.19
N GLU A 261 41.27 57.90 21.48
CA GLU A 261 40.00 58.15 20.77
C GLU A 261 40.20 58.83 19.40
N SER A 262 39.32 58.67 18.40
CA SER A 262 38.15 59.53 18.12
C SER A 262 37.40 59.01 16.87
N ASN A 263 36.10 58.65 16.95
CA ASN A 263 34.88 59.47 16.64
C ASN A 263 34.67 59.68 15.12
N ILE A 264 33.53 59.50 14.42
CA ILE A 264 32.06 59.28 14.63
C ILE A 264 31.57 58.70 13.26
N ALA A 265 30.64 57.74 13.13
CA ALA A 265 29.21 58.01 13.21
C ALA A 265 28.32 56.75 13.25
N GLU A 266 27.23 56.96 13.98
CA GLU A 266 26.13 56.09 14.40
C GLU A 266 25.25 55.60 13.23
N GLN A 267 24.67 54.40 13.35
CA GLN A 267 23.28 54.22 13.81
C GLN A 267 22.92 52.72 13.97
N ARG A 268 21.96 52.49 14.86
CA ARG A 268 21.72 51.29 15.69
C ARG A 268 20.56 50.39 15.17
N PRO A 269 20.32 49.23 15.83
CA PRO A 269 19.70 48.01 15.29
C PRO A 269 18.25 47.79 15.75
N GLN A 270 17.58 46.76 15.21
CA GLN A 270 16.43 46.07 15.84
C GLN A 270 16.52 44.58 15.44
N GLU A 271 16.79 43.65 16.37
CA GLU A 271 15.85 42.99 17.30
C GLU A 271 14.93 41.97 16.60
N GLU A 272 15.26 40.68 16.76
CA GLU A 272 14.31 39.57 16.62
C GLU A 272 14.38 38.72 17.90
N ASP A 273 13.25 38.63 18.58
CA ASP A 273 12.88 37.59 19.53
C ASP A 273 11.38 37.25 19.27
N PRO A 274 10.79 36.24 19.92
CA PRO A 274 10.41 34.98 19.29
C PRO A 274 8.89 34.80 19.31
N THR A 275 8.36 33.73 18.69
CA THR A 275 7.22 32.91 19.15
C THR A 275 6.57 32.19 17.97
N THR A 276 6.35 30.87 18.09
CA THR A 276 5.12 30.24 17.61
C THR A 276 5.00 28.83 18.19
N ALA A 277 4.07 28.71 19.15
CA ALA A 277 3.57 27.45 19.65
C ALA A 277 2.29 27.06 18.89
N THR A 278 2.19 25.76 18.57
CA THR A 278 0.99 24.91 18.52
C THR A 278 -0.28 25.36 17.76
N ALA A 279 -0.65 24.59 16.74
CA ALA A 279 -1.98 23.97 16.63
C ALA A 279 -1.97 22.85 15.57
N ASN A 280 -2.20 21.61 16.00
CA ASN A 280 -2.41 20.43 15.16
C ASN A 280 -3.85 20.42 14.62
N GLY A 281 -4.01 20.04 13.35
CA GLY A 281 -5.31 19.83 12.71
C GLY A 281 -5.27 18.68 11.69
N GLU A 282 -6.15 17.71 11.91
CA GLU A 282 -6.30 16.42 11.25
C GLU A 282 -6.80 16.53 9.78
N GLY A 283 -6.91 15.40 9.09
CA GLY A 283 -7.49 15.32 7.74
C GLY A 283 -6.85 14.20 6.92
N GLU A 284 -7.64 13.17 6.67
CA GLU A 284 -7.29 11.89 6.07
C GLU A 284 -7.21 11.95 4.53
N GLY A 285 -6.65 10.88 3.95
CA GLY A 285 -7.00 10.39 2.62
C GLY A 285 -6.43 11.08 1.37
N LEU A 286 -5.18 10.79 0.99
CA LEU A 286 -4.84 10.24 -0.34
C LEU A 286 -3.41 9.71 -0.31
N ALA A 287 -3.29 8.40 -0.46
CA ALA A 287 -2.10 7.62 -0.14
C ALA A 287 -0.93 7.82 -1.13
N MET A 288 0.26 7.93 -0.52
CA MET A 288 1.61 7.69 -1.06
C MET A 288 2.21 8.73 -2.02
N ILE A 289 2.95 9.69 -1.46
CA ILE A 289 4.39 9.94 -1.71
C ILE A 289 4.91 10.79 -0.54
N ASN A 290 5.68 10.14 0.35
CA ASN A 290 6.77 10.64 1.20
C ASN A 290 6.89 9.81 2.48
N VAL A 291 7.37 8.58 2.32
CA VAL A 291 8.07 7.86 3.39
C VAL A 291 9.55 8.08 3.09
N PHE A 292 10.33 8.49 4.09
CA PHE A 292 11.75 8.92 4.07
C PHE A 292 12.01 10.42 3.93
N ARG A 293 11.77 11.17 5.02
CA ARG A 293 12.81 11.94 5.73
C ARG A 293 12.22 12.52 7.01
N ASP A 294 13.06 12.62 8.04
CA ASP A 294 12.90 13.39 9.28
C ASP A 294 12.66 12.57 10.57
N VAL A 295 13.75 11.96 11.05
CA VAL A 295 14.02 11.83 12.48
C VAL A 295 15.37 12.49 12.74
N SER A 296 15.34 13.74 13.20
CA SER A 296 16.48 14.42 13.82
C SER A 296 16.16 14.57 15.30
N LEU A 297 16.79 13.74 16.13
CA LEU A 297 16.74 13.87 17.59
C LEU A 297 17.71 14.98 18.01
N ALA A 298 17.20 16.00 18.70
CA ALA A 298 18.03 17.00 19.36
C ALA A 298 18.67 16.41 20.64
N PRO A 299 19.93 16.71 20.96
CA PRO A 299 20.59 16.23 22.18
C PRO A 299 20.22 17.14 23.37
N GLY A 300 19.50 16.64 24.38
CA GLY A 300 19.37 17.42 25.62
C GLY A 300 18.36 17.05 26.70
N GLU A 301 17.32 16.26 26.46
CA GLU A 301 16.25 16.13 27.48
C GLU A 301 16.02 14.70 27.95
N ILE A 302 16.94 14.21 28.79
CA ILE A 302 16.62 13.21 29.82
C ILE A 302 17.28 13.68 31.11
N GLY A 303 16.51 14.37 31.95
CA GLY A 303 16.97 14.88 33.23
C GLY A 303 16.04 14.46 34.36
N PHE A 304 16.25 13.27 34.94
CA PHE A 304 15.88 13.00 36.32
C PHE A 304 16.96 12.15 37.00
N LYS A 305 17.45 12.65 38.15
CA LYS A 305 18.53 12.05 38.95
C LYS A 305 18.07 10.76 39.66
N PRO A 306 18.94 9.76 39.84
CA PRO A 306 18.59 8.48 40.46
C PRO A 306 18.71 8.52 42.00
N HIS A 307 17.74 7.92 42.70
CA HIS A 307 17.93 7.48 44.08
C HIS A 307 18.67 6.13 44.09
N ARG A 308 19.77 6.08 44.84
CA ARG A 308 20.59 4.88 45.10
C ARG A 308 19.81 3.87 45.93
N ASN A 309 19.78 2.60 45.51
CA ASN A 309 19.64 1.45 46.40
C ASN A 309 20.61 0.33 45.99
N ALA A 310 21.17 -0.32 47.01
CA ALA A 310 22.28 -1.26 47.02
C ALA A 310 21.95 -2.62 46.35
N PRO A 311 22.96 -3.44 45.98
CA PRO A 311 22.74 -4.65 45.18
C PRO A 311 22.11 -5.76 46.01
N LYS A 312 21.05 -6.38 45.47
CA LYS A 312 20.47 -7.64 45.99
C LYS A 312 21.03 -8.81 45.19
N ALA A 313 21.32 -9.89 45.92
CA ALA A 313 21.94 -11.13 45.45
C ALA A 313 21.15 -11.80 44.31
N ALA A 314 21.89 -12.56 43.49
CA ALA A 314 21.37 -13.37 42.40
C ALA A 314 20.23 -14.29 42.88
N VAL A 315 19.06 -14.14 42.27
CA VAL A 315 17.94 -15.06 42.37
C VAL A 315 17.98 -15.94 41.13
N GLU A 316 17.85 -17.24 41.35
CA GLU A 316 17.75 -18.29 40.33
C GLU A 316 16.66 -17.92 39.29
N GLU A 317 16.92 -18.15 38.00
CA GLU A 317 15.99 -17.82 36.90
C GLU A 317 14.69 -18.63 37.03
N GLU A 318 13.62 -18.00 37.50
CA GLU A 318 12.25 -18.49 37.27
C GLU A 318 11.93 -18.40 35.77
N ASP A 319 11.33 -19.46 35.22
CA ASP A 319 10.89 -19.58 33.81
C ASP A 319 9.84 -18.48 33.51
N ASP A 320 10.27 -17.31 33.03
CA ASP A 320 9.37 -16.18 32.68
C ASP A 320 8.45 -16.62 31.52
N PRO A 321 7.14 -16.80 31.75
CA PRO A 321 6.20 -17.21 30.71
C PRO A 321 6.08 -16.18 29.57
N ASN A 322 6.62 -14.96 29.74
CA ASN A 322 6.71 -13.94 28.70
C ASN A 322 8.06 -13.90 27.95
N LYS A 323 9.00 -14.81 28.24
CA LYS A 323 10.24 -14.91 27.46
C LYS A 323 9.90 -15.49 26.08
N PRO A 324 10.21 -14.78 24.97
CA PRO A 324 9.86 -15.26 23.64
C PRO A 324 10.63 -16.54 23.33
N ARG A 325 9.90 -17.64 23.07
CA ARG A 325 10.45 -18.92 22.62
C ARG A 325 10.61 -19.00 21.09
N GLY A 326 9.94 -18.13 20.34
CA GLY A 326 10.11 -18.00 18.90
C GLY A 326 11.41 -17.26 18.53
N THR A 327 11.84 -17.41 17.29
CA THR A 327 13.07 -16.78 16.77
C THR A 327 12.75 -15.82 15.62
N MET A 328 13.66 -14.86 15.39
CA MET A 328 13.59 -13.88 14.31
C MET A 328 14.91 -13.85 13.55
N ASP A 329 14.89 -14.37 12.33
CA ASP A 329 16.00 -14.33 11.38
C ASP A 329 15.69 -13.36 10.26
N TYR A 330 16.66 -12.54 9.86
CA TYR A 330 16.49 -11.52 8.82
C TYR A 330 17.40 -11.81 7.64
N ILE A 331 16.81 -11.79 6.44
CA ILE A 331 17.53 -12.01 5.20
C ILE A 331 17.35 -10.79 4.30
N GLU A 332 18.47 -10.21 3.88
CA GLU A 332 18.47 -9.20 2.84
C GLU A 332 18.45 -9.86 1.47
N HIS A 333 17.29 -9.85 0.80
CA HIS A 333 17.13 -10.48 -0.51
C HIS A 333 16.01 -9.85 -1.33
N GLU A 334 16.23 -9.72 -2.64
CA GLU A 334 15.21 -9.32 -3.60
C GLU A 334 14.60 -10.55 -4.26
N ILE A 335 13.34 -10.85 -3.94
CA ILE A 335 12.62 -12.01 -4.47
C ILE A 335 12.22 -11.75 -5.93
N LYS A 336 12.72 -12.57 -6.86
CA LYS A 336 12.57 -12.35 -8.32
C LYS A 336 11.50 -13.18 -9.00
N ASP A 337 11.26 -14.42 -8.55
CA ASP A 337 10.39 -15.37 -9.26
C ASP A 337 9.53 -16.24 -8.33
N GLY A 338 9.90 -16.30 -7.05
CA GLY A 338 9.24 -17.13 -6.03
C GLY A 338 9.99 -18.41 -5.70
N TYR A 339 11.17 -18.68 -6.28
CA TYR A 339 12.02 -19.83 -5.91
C TYR A 339 12.88 -19.47 -4.68
N LEU A 340 12.72 -20.24 -3.61
CA LEU A 340 13.22 -19.95 -2.26
C LEU A 340 14.11 -21.05 -1.69
N GLU A 341 14.21 -22.22 -2.33
CA GLU A 341 14.98 -23.35 -1.79
C GLU A 341 16.41 -22.98 -1.36
N PRO A 342 17.19 -22.15 -2.10
CA PRO A 342 18.51 -21.73 -1.63
C PRO A 342 18.45 -20.96 -0.31
N ILE A 343 17.49 -20.04 -0.20
CA ILE A 343 17.32 -19.16 0.97
C ILE A 343 16.87 -19.97 2.20
N ILE A 344 15.96 -20.92 1.99
CA ILE A 344 15.41 -21.78 3.04
C ILE A 344 16.52 -22.68 3.62
N LYS A 345 17.35 -23.28 2.75
CA LYS A 345 18.46 -24.14 3.18
C LYS A 345 19.50 -23.36 3.99
N ASP A 346 19.92 -22.19 3.51
CA ASP A 346 20.97 -21.41 4.15
C ASP A 346 20.60 -20.99 5.59
N VAL A 347 19.32 -20.75 5.87
CA VAL A 347 18.85 -20.33 7.21
C VAL A 347 18.51 -21.50 8.12
N ILE A 348 17.98 -22.59 7.59
CA ILE A 348 17.54 -23.73 8.41
C ILE A 348 18.68 -24.71 8.68
N GLU A 349 19.71 -24.76 7.83
CA GLU A 349 20.90 -25.60 8.00
C GLU A 349 22.09 -24.88 8.68
N ALA A 350 21.95 -23.60 9.06
CA ALA A 350 23.01 -22.87 9.76
C ALA A 350 23.31 -23.52 11.14
N PRO A 351 24.56 -23.90 11.46
CA PRO A 351 24.88 -24.55 12.72
C PRO A 351 24.66 -23.59 13.90
N LEU A 352 24.02 -24.07 14.97
CA LEU A 352 24.04 -23.40 16.27
C LEU A 352 25.49 -23.04 16.64
N PRO A 353 25.77 -21.80 17.10
CA PRO A 353 27.12 -21.44 17.51
C PRO A 353 27.58 -22.38 18.61
N ALA A 354 28.73 -23.01 18.37
CA ALA A 354 29.36 -23.92 19.32
C ALA A 354 29.50 -23.22 20.67
N VAL A 355 28.89 -23.80 21.70
CA VAL A 355 29.20 -23.45 23.09
C VAL A 355 30.69 -23.69 23.26
N GLU A 356 31.46 -22.62 23.48
CA GLU A 356 32.85 -22.71 23.90
C GLU A 356 32.89 -23.38 25.28
N THR A 357 32.89 -24.71 25.32
CA THR A 357 33.32 -25.44 26.49
C THR A 357 34.80 -25.19 26.67
N THR A 358 35.10 -24.42 27.71
CA THR A 358 36.42 -24.26 28.31
C THR A 358 37.11 -25.61 28.40
N THR A 359 38.31 -25.66 27.83
CA THR A 359 39.25 -26.76 27.94
C THR A 359 39.62 -27.00 29.40
N ASP A 360 39.27 -28.16 29.93
CA ASP A 360 40.05 -28.80 31.00
C ASP A 360 40.46 -30.20 30.51
N ASP A 361 41.78 -30.38 30.47
CA ASP A 361 42.48 -31.60 30.08
C ASP A 361 42.12 -32.77 31.00
N SER A 362 41.57 -33.84 30.43
CA SER A 362 41.82 -35.22 30.87
C SER A 362 41.28 -36.21 29.83
N ALA A 363 42.21 -36.82 29.09
CA ALA A 363 41.95 -37.83 28.09
C ALA A 363 41.38 -39.12 28.72
N VAL A 364 40.15 -39.48 28.36
CA VAL A 364 39.69 -40.87 28.35
C VAL A 364 38.90 -41.09 27.05
N ALA A 365 39.49 -41.91 26.17
CA ALA A 365 38.89 -42.36 24.94
C ALA A 365 37.64 -43.19 25.22
N THR A 366 36.48 -42.74 24.74
CA THR A 366 35.33 -43.61 24.50
C THR A 366 34.75 -43.31 23.12
N ASN A 367 34.73 -44.34 22.27
CA ASN A 367 34.07 -44.33 20.97
C ASN A 367 32.57 -44.05 21.15
N GLY A 368 32.15 -42.83 20.81
CA GLY A 368 30.75 -42.43 20.71
C GLY A 368 30.44 -42.06 19.26
N THR A 369 29.58 -42.85 18.64
CA THR A 369 28.99 -42.65 17.31
C THR A 369 28.64 -41.19 17.03
N LYS A 370 29.18 -40.64 15.93
CA LYS A 370 28.59 -39.46 15.26
C LYS A 370 27.15 -39.84 14.93
N ALA A 371 26.20 -39.35 15.72
CA ALA A 371 24.80 -39.44 15.37
C ALA A 371 24.61 -38.66 14.07
N ASP A 372 24.18 -39.37 13.02
CA ASP A 372 23.58 -38.81 11.82
C ASP A 372 22.48 -37.83 12.26
N GLN A 373 22.78 -36.54 12.34
CA GLN A 373 21.74 -35.52 12.26
C GLN A 373 21.31 -35.49 10.80
N LYS A 374 20.25 -36.25 10.49
CA LYS A 374 19.54 -36.10 9.22
C LYS A 374 19.21 -34.62 9.03
N PRO A 375 19.46 -34.03 7.85
CA PRO A 375 19.06 -32.66 7.57
C PRO A 375 17.56 -32.54 7.85
N VAL A 376 17.19 -31.55 8.68
CA VAL A 376 15.80 -31.28 8.99
C VAL A 376 15.15 -30.74 7.73
N ASP A 377 14.30 -31.55 7.11
CA ASP A 377 13.54 -31.13 5.93
C ASP A 377 12.63 -29.95 6.32
N ALA A 378 12.93 -28.77 5.77
CA ALA A 378 12.25 -27.54 6.11
C ALA A 378 10.80 -27.56 5.62
N LYS A 379 9.85 -27.37 6.55
CA LYS A 379 8.41 -27.29 6.24
C LYS A 379 7.96 -25.86 6.51
N VAL A 380 7.93 -25.04 5.47
CA VAL A 380 7.70 -23.60 5.64
C VAL A 380 6.32 -23.17 5.19
N MET A 381 5.77 -22.16 5.87
CA MET A 381 4.63 -21.38 5.39
C MET A 381 5.11 -20.01 4.95
N VAL A 382 4.75 -19.57 3.74
CA VAL A 382 5.06 -18.21 3.27
C VAL A 382 3.88 -17.30 3.54
N ILE A 383 4.11 -16.17 4.20
CA ILE A 383 3.07 -15.20 4.50
C ILE A 383 3.44 -13.82 3.98
N SER A 384 2.43 -12.98 3.78
CA SER A 384 2.67 -11.55 3.62
C SER A 384 1.49 -10.69 4.05
N LEU A 385 1.82 -9.49 4.51
CA LEU A 385 0.87 -8.43 4.83
C LEU A 385 1.22 -7.18 4.02
N HIS A 386 0.48 -6.93 2.93
CA HIS A 386 0.70 -5.85 1.94
C HIS A 386 1.87 -6.10 0.97
N SER A 387 1.93 -7.29 0.36
CA SER A 387 2.84 -7.49 -0.78
C SER A 387 2.46 -6.60 -1.95
N CYS A 388 3.39 -5.73 -2.34
CA CYS A 388 3.24 -4.78 -3.44
C CYS A 388 3.60 -5.41 -4.79
N GLY A 389 2.78 -5.17 -5.81
CA GLY A 389 3.10 -5.58 -7.18
C GLY A 389 3.37 -7.08 -7.33
N ASN A 390 4.38 -7.43 -8.13
CA ASN A 390 4.74 -8.83 -8.42
C ASN A 390 5.26 -9.60 -7.20
N LEU A 391 5.62 -8.94 -6.09
CA LEU A 391 5.99 -9.66 -4.87
C LEU A 391 4.86 -10.61 -4.42
N LEU A 392 3.61 -10.21 -4.62
CA LEU A 392 2.47 -11.06 -4.37
C LEU A 392 2.46 -12.28 -5.30
N HIS A 393 2.72 -12.09 -6.60
CA HIS A 393 2.81 -13.20 -7.56
C HIS A 393 3.93 -14.18 -7.20
N HIS A 394 5.09 -13.66 -6.79
CA HIS A 394 6.22 -14.49 -6.38
C HIS A 394 5.88 -15.30 -5.13
N GLY A 395 5.18 -14.71 -4.16
CA GLY A 395 4.73 -15.43 -2.98
C GLY A 395 3.68 -16.50 -3.30
N VAL A 396 2.74 -16.24 -4.21
CA VAL A 396 1.79 -17.27 -4.67
C VAL A 396 2.50 -18.40 -5.43
N ARG A 397 3.42 -18.07 -6.35
CA ARG A 397 4.27 -19.05 -7.07
C ARG A 397 5.14 -19.88 -6.12
N SER A 398 5.53 -19.31 -4.98
CA SER A 398 6.39 -20.02 -4.04
C SER A 398 5.77 -21.34 -3.55
N LEU A 399 4.44 -21.43 -3.48
CA LEU A 399 3.76 -22.68 -3.14
C LEU A 399 4.03 -23.76 -4.19
N THR A 400 3.99 -23.43 -5.48
CA THR A 400 4.08 -24.44 -6.55
C THR A 400 5.53 -24.77 -6.92
N LEU A 401 6.45 -23.80 -6.77
CA LEU A 401 7.85 -23.93 -7.16
C LEU A 401 8.74 -24.65 -6.13
N ASN A 402 8.41 -24.58 -4.84
CA ASN A 402 9.33 -24.98 -3.76
C ASN A 402 8.80 -26.18 -2.97
N PRO A 403 9.42 -27.36 -3.05
CA PRO A 403 9.09 -28.51 -2.20
C PRO A 403 8.97 -28.19 -0.72
N SER A 404 9.80 -27.31 -0.18
CA SER A 404 9.83 -26.92 1.25
C SER A 404 8.62 -26.10 1.67
N VAL A 405 8.00 -25.35 0.75
CA VAL A 405 6.81 -24.53 1.03
C VAL A 405 5.57 -25.41 1.04
N LYS A 406 4.91 -25.52 2.19
CA LYS A 406 3.73 -26.38 2.40
C LYS A 406 2.41 -25.61 2.42
N ALA A 407 2.46 -24.31 2.72
CA ALA A 407 1.29 -23.44 2.72
C ALA A 407 1.67 -21.98 2.44
N ILE A 408 0.70 -21.19 1.99
CA ILE A 408 0.83 -19.73 1.84
C ILE A 408 -0.37 -18.99 2.41
N ALA A 409 -0.15 -17.77 2.91
CA ALA A 409 -1.21 -16.81 3.24
C ALA A 409 -0.81 -15.40 2.81
N MET A 410 -1.37 -14.93 1.69
CA MET A 410 -0.84 -13.79 0.95
C MET A 410 -1.85 -12.64 0.85
N ILE A 411 -1.47 -11.45 1.33
CA ILE A 411 -2.31 -10.24 1.23
C ILE A 411 -1.65 -9.23 0.30
N GLY A 412 -2.35 -8.90 -0.79
CA GLY A 412 -1.93 -7.89 -1.77
C GLY A 412 -2.36 -6.47 -1.40
N CYS A 413 -1.66 -5.46 -1.91
CA CYS A 413 -2.11 -4.08 -1.77
C CYS A 413 -1.90 -3.20 -3.01
N CYS A 414 -0.67 -3.02 -3.48
CA CYS A 414 -0.34 -2.05 -4.53
C CYS A 414 -0.42 -2.68 -5.92
N TYR A 415 -1.64 -2.94 -6.39
CA TYR A 415 -1.89 -3.52 -7.72
C TYR A 415 -1.38 -2.63 -8.86
N ASN A 416 -1.29 -1.32 -8.68
CA ASN A 416 -0.64 -0.41 -9.62
C ASN A 416 0.86 -0.72 -9.88
N LEU A 417 1.49 -1.56 -9.06
CA LEU A 417 2.87 -2.02 -9.23
C LEU A 417 2.95 -3.43 -9.83
N VAL A 418 1.80 -4.06 -10.12
CA VAL A 418 1.74 -5.31 -10.89
C VAL A 418 2.03 -4.96 -12.36
N THR A 419 2.86 -5.78 -12.99
CA THR A 419 3.19 -5.69 -14.42
C THR A 419 2.25 -6.55 -15.25
N GLU A 420 2.20 -6.31 -16.57
CA GLU A 420 1.38 -7.08 -17.51
C GLU A 420 2.21 -8.18 -18.18
N ARG A 421 1.62 -9.37 -18.29
CA ARG A 421 2.17 -10.51 -19.02
C ARG A 421 1.83 -10.45 -20.51
N LEU A 422 0.60 -10.06 -20.87
CA LEU A 422 0.04 -10.23 -22.22
C LEU A 422 0.23 -9.01 -23.14
N GLY A 423 1.12 -8.11 -22.77
CA GLY A 423 1.40 -6.89 -23.52
C GLY A 423 2.67 -6.22 -23.00
N PRO A 424 3.05 -5.07 -23.58
CA PRO A 424 4.15 -4.26 -23.05
C PRO A 424 3.87 -3.94 -21.57
N ALA A 425 4.82 -4.17 -20.66
CA ALA A 425 4.60 -3.94 -19.24
C ALA A 425 4.15 -2.49 -18.98
N THR A 426 2.87 -2.34 -18.62
CA THR A 426 2.32 -1.04 -18.26
C THR A 426 2.73 -0.74 -16.81
N TYR A 427 3.72 0.12 -16.61
CA TYR A 427 4.02 0.68 -15.28
C TYR A 427 3.13 1.90 -15.04
N LYS A 428 3.29 2.60 -13.89
CA LYS A 428 2.66 3.92 -13.64
C LYS A 428 2.86 4.87 -14.85
N LEU A 429 1.86 4.86 -15.74
CA LEU A 429 1.52 5.72 -16.89
C LEU A 429 2.39 5.62 -18.17
N PRO A 430 1.80 5.17 -19.31
CA PRO A 430 2.36 5.35 -20.66
C PRO A 430 2.55 6.83 -21.06
N ILE A 431 1.75 7.73 -20.48
CA ILE A 431 1.79 9.17 -20.77
C ILE A 431 2.90 9.89 -19.96
N LEU A 432 3.46 9.29 -18.90
CA LEU A 432 4.49 9.90 -18.03
C LEU A 432 5.93 9.45 -18.34
N ARG A 433 6.24 9.07 -19.58
CA ARG A 433 7.62 8.71 -19.90
C ARG A 433 8.51 9.97 -19.93
N SER A 434 9.27 10.17 -18.85
CA SER A 434 10.61 10.71 -19.00
C SER A 434 11.40 9.75 -19.90
N MET A 435 11.84 10.22 -21.07
CA MET A 435 12.63 9.48 -22.07
C MET A 435 14.02 9.10 -21.53
N HIS A 436 14.08 8.20 -20.54
CA HIS A 436 15.34 7.55 -20.14
C HIS A 436 15.42 6.17 -20.83
N PRO A 437 16.46 5.89 -21.63
CA PRO A 437 16.55 4.66 -22.46
C PRO A 437 16.31 3.34 -21.73
N ARG A 438 16.67 3.25 -20.43
CA ARG A 438 16.40 2.05 -19.59
C ARG A 438 14.91 1.80 -19.30
N LEU A 439 14.07 2.83 -19.22
CA LEU A 439 12.64 2.70 -18.88
C LEU A 439 11.78 2.30 -20.08
N THR A 440 12.24 2.58 -21.30
CA THR A 440 11.56 2.16 -22.53
C THR A 440 11.70 0.65 -22.77
N GLN A 441 12.83 0.05 -22.38
CA GLN A 441 13.07 -1.39 -22.49
C GLN A 441 12.17 -2.19 -21.53
N ASP A 442 12.02 -1.75 -20.29
CA ASP A 442 11.15 -2.38 -19.30
C ASP A 442 9.68 -2.23 -19.70
N ALA A 443 9.27 -1.06 -20.20
CA ALA A 443 7.87 -0.77 -20.52
C ALA A 443 7.36 -1.40 -21.83
N VAL A 444 8.19 -2.16 -22.54
CA VAL A 444 7.81 -3.02 -23.68
C VAL A 444 8.08 -4.51 -23.38
N ALA A 445 8.69 -4.80 -22.22
CA ALA A 445 8.95 -6.17 -21.82
C ALA A 445 7.64 -6.85 -21.41
N TYR A 446 7.35 -7.99 -22.05
CA TYR A 446 6.36 -8.94 -21.57
C TYR A 446 6.91 -9.53 -20.28
N ASP A 447 6.22 -9.35 -19.16
CA ASP A 447 6.68 -9.89 -17.88
C ASP A 447 6.07 -11.29 -17.63
N PRO A 448 6.85 -12.38 -17.68
CA PRO A 448 6.33 -13.72 -17.42
C PRO A 448 5.81 -13.87 -15.98
N HIS A 449 6.23 -12.99 -15.06
CA HIS A 449 5.75 -12.93 -13.69
C HIS A 449 4.63 -11.90 -13.50
N GLY A 450 4.17 -11.22 -14.55
CA GLY A 450 3.05 -10.28 -14.52
C GLY A 450 1.67 -10.94 -14.50
N PHE A 451 0.63 -10.09 -14.53
CA PHE A 451 -0.78 -10.49 -14.65
C PHE A 451 -1.16 -10.77 -16.11
N PRO A 452 -1.98 -11.78 -16.41
CA PRO A 452 -2.56 -12.77 -15.49
C PRO A 452 -1.56 -13.86 -15.10
N MET A 453 -1.79 -14.50 -13.95
CA MET A 453 -1.03 -15.64 -13.48
C MET A 453 -1.55 -16.96 -14.05
N SER A 454 -2.88 -17.13 -14.04
CA SER A 454 -3.60 -18.35 -14.39
C SER A 454 -3.75 -18.53 -15.90
N LYS A 455 -3.78 -19.79 -16.34
CA LYS A 455 -4.07 -20.16 -17.73
C LYS A 455 -5.48 -19.80 -18.13
N ARG A 456 -6.45 -19.93 -17.22
CA ARG A 456 -7.84 -19.51 -17.51
C ARG A 456 -7.94 -18.05 -17.94
N PHE A 457 -7.20 -17.14 -17.30
CA PHE A 457 -7.22 -15.71 -17.64
C PHE A 457 -6.25 -15.39 -18.79
N GLU A 458 -5.13 -16.11 -18.92
CA GLU A 458 -4.18 -15.97 -20.02
C GLU A 458 -4.78 -16.34 -21.37
N ASP A 459 -5.55 -17.42 -21.42
CA ASP A 459 -6.05 -18.03 -22.65
C ASP A 459 -7.52 -17.66 -22.96
N TYR A 460 -8.14 -16.75 -22.19
CA TYR A 460 -9.55 -16.38 -22.37
C TYR A 460 -9.80 -15.65 -23.69
N GLU A 461 -10.66 -16.20 -24.56
CA GLU A 461 -11.02 -15.56 -25.83
C GLU A 461 -12.20 -14.58 -25.66
N HIS A 462 -12.07 -13.39 -26.24
CA HIS A 462 -13.11 -12.35 -26.27
C HIS A 462 -13.03 -11.57 -27.58
N GLU A 463 -14.02 -10.72 -27.86
CA GLU A 463 -14.10 -9.99 -29.14
C GLU A 463 -12.86 -9.13 -29.47
N SER A 464 -12.17 -8.64 -28.43
CA SER A 464 -10.96 -7.81 -28.58
C SER A 464 -9.64 -8.61 -28.59
N GLY A 465 -9.67 -9.95 -28.53
CA GLY A 465 -8.49 -10.81 -28.65
C GLY A 465 -8.42 -11.95 -27.63
N THR A 466 -7.21 -12.30 -27.20
CA THR A 466 -6.98 -13.37 -26.22
C THR A 466 -6.32 -12.83 -24.96
N GLY A 467 -6.85 -13.29 -23.83
CA GLY A 467 -6.37 -13.08 -22.49
C GLY A 467 -6.82 -11.75 -21.86
N VAL A 468 -7.00 -11.80 -20.53
CA VAL A 468 -7.47 -10.66 -19.74
C VAL A 468 -6.32 -9.71 -19.46
N LYS A 469 -6.51 -8.43 -19.80
CA LYS A 469 -5.52 -7.36 -19.60
C LYS A 469 -6.07 -6.31 -18.65
N LEU A 470 -5.19 -5.73 -17.85
CA LEU A 470 -5.51 -4.55 -17.06
C LEU A 470 -4.60 -3.41 -17.51
N ASN A 471 -5.15 -2.20 -17.64
CA ASN A 471 -4.32 -1.02 -17.82
C ASN A 471 -3.92 -0.44 -16.45
N ILE A 472 -2.98 0.50 -16.47
CA ILE A 472 -2.47 1.10 -15.24
C ILE A 472 -3.52 1.90 -14.47
N THR A 473 -4.48 2.51 -15.16
CA THR A 473 -5.58 3.26 -14.54
C THR A 473 -6.44 2.28 -13.74
N ALA A 474 -6.86 1.15 -14.33
CA ALA A 474 -7.58 0.07 -13.65
C ALA A 474 -6.85 -0.35 -12.37
N ARG A 475 -5.56 -0.70 -12.50
CA ARG A 475 -4.74 -1.17 -11.39
C ARG A 475 -4.54 -0.09 -10.32
N SER A 476 -4.46 1.18 -10.69
CA SER A 476 -4.38 2.30 -9.74
C SER A 476 -5.71 2.55 -9.03
N MET A 477 -6.82 2.39 -9.73
CA MET A 477 -8.17 2.59 -9.20
C MET A 477 -8.60 1.46 -8.27
N SER A 478 -8.09 0.24 -8.47
CA SER A 478 -8.33 -0.89 -7.55
C SER A 478 -7.84 -0.62 -6.12
N LEU A 479 -7.04 0.43 -5.92
CA LEU A 479 -6.56 0.89 -4.63
C LEU A 479 -7.55 1.78 -3.86
N GLN A 480 -8.66 2.17 -4.47
CA GLN A 480 -9.69 2.93 -3.80
C GLN A 480 -10.50 2.03 -2.85
N ALA A 481 -11.14 2.68 -1.87
CA ALA A 481 -12.00 2.04 -0.87
C ALA A 481 -13.29 2.86 -0.69
N PRO A 482 -14.15 2.95 -1.72
CA PRO A 482 -15.28 3.88 -1.74
C PRO A 482 -16.29 3.65 -0.62
N TYR A 483 -16.43 2.42 -0.11
CA TYR A 483 -17.28 2.11 1.04
C TYR A 483 -16.88 2.84 2.33
N ASN A 484 -15.61 3.26 2.47
CA ASN A 484 -15.13 4.04 3.61
C ASN A 484 -15.25 5.56 3.38
N TRP A 485 -15.78 6.01 2.24
CA TRP A 485 -15.91 7.44 1.98
C TRP A 485 -17.08 8.02 2.78
N GLY A 486 -16.75 8.92 3.71
CA GLY A 486 -17.72 9.84 4.32
C GLY A 486 -18.01 11.04 3.42
N ARG A 487 -19.04 11.83 3.78
CA ARG A 487 -19.42 13.05 3.05
C ARG A 487 -18.25 14.04 2.96
N LYS A 488 -17.52 14.25 4.06
CA LYS A 488 -16.38 15.17 4.08
C LYS A 488 -15.20 14.64 3.26
N ASP A 489 -14.87 13.36 3.43
CA ASP A 489 -13.72 12.75 2.76
C ASP A 489 -13.89 12.73 1.25
N SER A 490 -15.09 12.40 0.77
CA SER A 490 -15.43 12.44 -0.64
C SER A 490 -15.42 13.86 -1.20
N GLU A 491 -15.98 14.85 -0.50
CA GLU A 491 -15.97 16.25 -0.94
C GLU A 491 -14.56 16.84 -1.05
N ASP A 492 -13.71 16.58 -0.04
CA ASP A 492 -12.31 16.97 -0.05
C ASP A 492 -11.56 16.27 -1.20
N PHE A 493 -11.84 14.97 -1.39
CA PHE A 493 -11.28 14.17 -2.48
C PHE A 493 -11.63 14.75 -3.86
N PHE A 494 -12.91 15.04 -4.11
CA PHE A 494 -13.38 15.58 -5.39
C PHE A 494 -12.84 16.98 -5.64
N THR A 495 -12.81 17.84 -4.61
CA THR A 495 -12.25 19.20 -4.72
C THR A 495 -10.77 19.16 -5.11
N ARG A 496 -9.97 18.26 -4.52
CA ARG A 496 -8.55 18.08 -4.90
C ARG A 496 -8.39 17.68 -6.36
N HIS A 497 -9.23 16.78 -6.88
CA HIS A 497 -9.17 16.35 -8.26
C HIS A 497 -9.66 17.44 -9.23
N PHE A 498 -10.72 18.16 -8.86
CA PHE A 498 -11.19 19.32 -9.61
C PHE A 498 -10.10 20.38 -9.76
N TYR A 499 -9.39 20.73 -8.67
CA TYR A 499 -8.28 21.67 -8.74
C TYR A 499 -7.13 21.18 -9.64
N ARG A 500 -6.85 19.88 -9.65
CA ARG A 500 -5.84 19.30 -10.56
C ARG A 500 -6.26 19.45 -12.02
N SER A 501 -7.50 19.12 -12.36
CA SER A 501 -8.03 19.25 -13.73
C SER A 501 -8.14 20.71 -14.14
N LEU A 502 -8.56 21.61 -13.24
CA LEU A 502 -8.67 23.04 -13.52
C LEU A 502 -7.30 23.67 -13.75
N LEU A 503 -6.28 23.31 -12.96
CA LEU A 503 -4.91 23.74 -13.24
C LEU A 503 -4.42 23.24 -14.60
N GLN A 504 -4.73 22.00 -14.97
CA GLN A 504 -4.38 21.49 -16.30
C GLN A 504 -5.04 22.33 -17.40
N ARG A 505 -6.30 22.71 -17.22
CA ARG A 505 -7.00 23.60 -18.17
C ARG A 505 -6.29 24.94 -18.32
N VAL A 506 -5.94 25.60 -17.21
CA VAL A 506 -5.20 26.86 -17.23
C VAL A 506 -3.87 26.71 -17.97
N LEU A 507 -3.13 25.63 -17.70
CA LEU A 507 -1.84 25.36 -18.38
C LEU A 507 -2.00 25.16 -19.89
N VAL A 508 -3.10 24.58 -20.35
CA VAL A 508 -3.41 24.42 -21.78
C VAL A 508 -3.78 25.76 -22.42
N ASP A 509 -4.68 26.54 -21.79
CA ASP A 509 -5.10 27.85 -22.31
C ASP A 509 -3.92 28.84 -22.39
N ARG A 510 -2.96 28.73 -21.47
CA ARG A 510 -1.72 29.52 -21.46
C ARG A 510 -0.63 28.97 -22.39
N GLY A 511 -0.89 27.90 -23.14
CA GLY A 511 0.08 27.28 -24.05
C GLY A 511 1.29 26.62 -23.37
N VAL A 512 1.25 26.44 -22.04
CA VAL A 512 2.30 25.78 -21.26
C VAL A 512 2.33 24.29 -21.59
N VAL A 513 1.15 23.67 -21.70
CA VAL A 513 0.98 22.27 -22.11
C VAL A 513 0.18 22.19 -23.40
N ALA A 514 0.51 21.23 -24.26
CA ALA A 514 -0.28 20.98 -25.48
C ALA A 514 -1.64 20.35 -25.11
N LYS A 515 -2.64 20.59 -25.95
CA LYS A 515 -3.95 19.94 -25.81
C LYS A 515 -3.80 18.42 -26.01
N PRO A 516 -4.36 17.56 -25.13
CA PRO A 516 -4.27 16.12 -25.30
C PRO A 516 -4.91 15.64 -26.60
N LYS A 517 -4.26 14.69 -27.29
CA LYS A 517 -4.87 13.93 -28.40
C LYS A 517 -5.69 12.78 -27.82
N ILE A 518 -6.85 12.50 -28.40
CA ILE A 518 -7.69 11.34 -28.03
C ILE A 518 -7.10 10.11 -28.74
N PRO A 519 -6.71 9.05 -28.01
CA PRO A 519 -6.28 7.81 -28.64
C PRO A 519 -7.45 7.13 -29.37
N ASP A 520 -7.23 6.68 -30.61
CA ASP A 520 -8.23 5.94 -31.40
C ASP A 520 -8.45 4.50 -30.86
N ASP A 521 -7.45 3.93 -30.18
CA ASP A 521 -7.53 2.64 -29.49
C ASP A 521 -6.83 2.72 -28.10
N LEU A 522 -7.54 2.36 -27.04
CA LEU A 522 -7.03 2.35 -25.66
C LEU A 522 -6.07 1.18 -25.37
N TYR A 523 -6.13 0.12 -26.19
CA TYR A 523 -5.36 -1.11 -26.03
C TYR A 523 -4.46 -1.42 -27.24
N GLY A 524 -4.48 -0.57 -28.26
CA GLY A 524 -3.64 -0.66 -29.47
C GLY A 524 -2.20 -0.20 -29.22
N GLU A 525 -1.29 -0.65 -30.09
CA GLU A 525 0.10 -0.17 -30.08
C GLU A 525 0.13 1.28 -30.57
N SER A 526 0.66 2.20 -29.77
CA SER A 526 0.75 3.62 -30.16
C SER A 526 1.95 3.84 -31.10
N ASP A 527 1.69 4.25 -32.33
CA ASP A 527 2.72 4.39 -33.39
C ASP A 527 3.67 5.60 -33.26
N ALA A 528 3.56 6.46 -32.24
CA ALA A 528 4.35 7.70 -32.17
C ALA A 528 4.97 7.97 -30.77
N PRO A 529 6.28 7.73 -30.58
CA PRO A 529 7.00 8.12 -29.37
C PRO A 529 7.14 9.64 -29.16
N GLU A 530 6.99 10.43 -30.23
CA GLU A 530 7.25 11.89 -30.23
C GLU A 530 6.06 12.74 -29.73
N ASP A 531 4.85 12.16 -29.64
CA ASP A 531 3.65 12.87 -29.20
C ASP A 531 3.46 12.86 -27.66
N ALA A 532 4.27 12.09 -26.93
CA ALA A 532 4.25 12.02 -25.47
C ALA A 532 5.02 13.21 -24.85
N GLY A 533 4.49 14.42 -25.02
CA GLY A 533 4.98 15.60 -24.30
C GLY A 533 5.05 15.29 -22.79
N ASN A 534 6.22 15.48 -22.18
CA ASN A 534 6.47 15.11 -20.78
C ASN A 534 5.44 15.82 -19.86
N PRO A 535 4.56 15.09 -19.15
CA PRO A 535 3.48 15.73 -18.42
C PRO A 535 4.02 16.45 -17.18
N LEU A 536 3.57 17.69 -16.98
CA LEU A 536 3.87 18.44 -15.76
C LEU A 536 3.16 17.80 -14.56
N ILE A 537 3.91 17.06 -13.73
CA ILE A 537 3.39 16.45 -12.51
C ILE A 537 3.59 17.39 -11.33
N VAL A 538 2.48 17.87 -10.76
CA VAL A 538 2.51 18.65 -9.51
C VAL A 538 2.94 17.77 -8.31
N GLY A 539 2.57 16.50 -8.29
CA GLY A 539 2.78 15.60 -7.14
C GLY A 539 2.02 16.07 -5.88
N SER A 540 2.53 15.70 -4.70
CA SER A 540 1.92 16.08 -3.41
C SER A 540 2.15 17.56 -3.08
N LEU A 541 1.12 18.20 -2.51
CA LEU A 541 1.17 19.56 -1.93
C LEU A 541 0.70 19.51 -0.46
N ARG A 542 1.03 20.56 0.30
CA ARG A 542 0.58 20.71 1.70
C ARG A 542 -0.94 20.92 1.74
N LYS A 543 -1.60 20.51 2.82
CA LYS A 543 -3.06 20.70 3.01
C LYS A 543 -3.51 22.14 2.84
N SER A 544 -2.70 23.11 3.26
CA SER A 544 -2.98 24.54 3.10
C SER A 544 -3.13 24.98 1.64
N ALA A 545 -2.55 24.23 0.69
CA ALA A 545 -2.73 24.52 -0.74
C ALA A 545 -4.14 24.22 -1.23
N PHE A 546 -4.95 23.44 -0.50
CA PHE A 546 -6.28 23.02 -0.96
C PHE A 546 -7.43 23.84 -0.36
N ILE A 547 -7.13 24.95 0.33
CA ILE A 547 -8.14 25.83 0.91
C ILE A 547 -8.93 26.56 -0.18
N SER A 548 -8.27 26.92 -1.28
CA SER A 548 -8.87 27.57 -2.45
C SER A 548 -8.09 27.20 -3.71
N PHE A 549 -8.72 27.38 -4.89
CA PHE A 549 -8.01 27.16 -6.15
C PHE A 549 -6.83 28.12 -6.35
N PRO A 550 -6.91 29.43 -6.01
CA PRO A 550 -5.75 30.32 -6.07
C PRO A 550 -4.56 29.84 -5.22
N ALA A 551 -4.82 29.38 -3.99
CA ALA A 551 -3.78 28.83 -3.12
C ALA A 551 -3.16 27.55 -3.73
N TYR A 552 -4.00 26.70 -4.33
CA TYR A 552 -3.56 25.48 -5.00
C TYR A 552 -2.68 25.78 -6.20
N ALA A 553 -3.17 26.64 -7.10
CA ALA A 553 -2.48 27.02 -8.33
C ALA A 553 -1.15 27.70 -8.02
N THR A 554 -1.10 28.62 -7.06
CA THR A 554 0.15 29.28 -6.62
C THR A 554 1.17 28.27 -6.12
N ALA A 555 0.77 27.36 -5.23
CA ALA A 555 1.65 26.32 -4.70
C ALA A 555 2.12 25.34 -5.79
N ALA A 556 1.23 24.98 -6.72
CA ALA A 556 1.54 24.10 -7.83
C ALA A 556 2.51 24.76 -8.81
N VAL A 557 2.23 25.99 -9.26
CA VAL A 557 3.10 26.76 -10.17
C VAL A 557 4.47 26.99 -9.55
N ALA A 558 4.56 27.34 -8.26
CA ALA A 558 5.84 27.50 -7.57
C ALA A 558 6.67 26.22 -7.55
N LYS A 559 6.02 25.05 -7.53
CA LYS A 559 6.69 23.75 -7.60
C LYS A 559 7.08 23.38 -9.03
N LEU A 560 6.17 23.54 -9.99
CA LEU A 560 6.41 23.28 -11.42
C LEU A 560 7.48 24.20 -12.02
N SER A 561 7.59 25.44 -11.52
CA SER A 561 8.63 26.41 -11.92
C SER A 561 10.05 25.97 -11.56
N ARG A 562 10.21 24.95 -10.70
CA ARG A 562 11.50 24.36 -10.32
C ARG A 562 11.87 23.16 -11.19
N ASP A 563 11.00 22.76 -12.11
CA ASP A 563 11.30 21.68 -13.05
C ASP A 563 12.43 22.10 -14.00
N ALA A 564 13.38 21.19 -14.24
CA ALA A 564 14.56 21.48 -15.03
C ALA A 564 14.27 21.73 -16.52
N HIS A 565 13.16 21.20 -17.06
CA HIS A 565 12.83 21.26 -18.48
C HIS A 565 11.67 22.23 -18.75
N PHE A 566 10.63 22.23 -17.91
CA PHE A 566 9.43 23.04 -18.11
C PHE A 566 9.38 24.29 -17.24
N GLY A 567 10.29 24.45 -16.28
CA GLY A 567 10.25 25.54 -15.30
C GLY A 567 10.19 26.92 -15.94
N GLU A 568 11.00 27.19 -16.96
CA GLU A 568 10.98 28.48 -17.67
C GLU A 568 9.69 28.71 -18.45
N LYS A 569 9.15 27.67 -19.10
CA LYS A 569 7.86 27.75 -19.82
C LYS A 569 6.70 28.03 -18.86
N VAL A 570 6.72 27.41 -17.68
CA VAL A 570 5.74 27.65 -16.62
C VAL A 570 5.85 29.09 -16.10
N LYS A 571 7.06 29.58 -15.78
CA LYS A 571 7.26 30.95 -15.32
C LYS A 571 6.77 31.97 -16.33
N ALA A 572 7.10 31.77 -17.61
CA ALA A 572 6.68 32.67 -18.69
C ALA A 572 5.17 32.63 -18.92
N GLY A 573 4.55 31.44 -18.95
CA GLY A 573 3.13 31.29 -19.26
C GLY A 573 2.18 31.54 -18.08
N MET A 574 2.67 31.55 -16.84
CA MET A 574 1.86 31.69 -15.63
C MET A 574 2.21 32.93 -14.79
N GLY A 575 3.21 33.73 -15.19
CA GLY A 575 3.79 34.79 -14.35
C GLY A 575 2.92 36.05 -14.18
N ASP A 576 1.95 36.28 -15.06
CA ASP A 576 1.03 37.43 -15.06
C ASP A 576 -0.36 37.09 -14.51
N LEU A 577 -0.54 35.87 -14.00
CA LEU A 577 -1.84 35.33 -13.62
C LEU A 577 -2.23 35.81 -12.21
N THR A 578 -3.33 36.58 -12.12
CA THR A 578 -3.79 37.13 -10.83
C THR A 578 -4.76 36.20 -10.10
N GLU A 579 -5.07 36.52 -8.85
CA GLU A 579 -6.08 35.77 -8.09
C GLU A 579 -7.48 35.92 -8.72
N GLU A 580 -7.82 37.09 -9.27
CA GLU A 580 -9.06 37.33 -10.01
C GLU A 580 -9.15 36.45 -11.26
N ASP A 581 -8.06 36.28 -12.01
CA ASP A 581 -8.01 35.37 -13.14
C ASP A 581 -8.30 33.92 -12.72
N LEU A 582 -7.67 33.46 -11.64
CA LEU A 582 -7.87 32.11 -11.11
C LEU A 582 -9.31 31.89 -10.65
N ASN A 583 -9.91 32.88 -9.99
CA ASN A 583 -11.30 32.80 -9.54
C ASN A 583 -12.28 32.80 -10.72
N ARG A 584 -12.01 33.54 -11.80
CA ARG A 584 -12.78 33.46 -13.04
C ARG A 584 -12.79 32.04 -13.63
N TYR A 585 -11.65 31.35 -13.64
CA TYR A 585 -11.61 29.94 -14.05
C TYR A 585 -12.46 29.04 -13.14
N VAL A 586 -12.48 29.29 -11.83
CA VAL A 586 -13.34 28.53 -10.90
C VAL A 586 -14.80 28.74 -11.25
N GLU A 587 -15.23 29.99 -11.43
CA GLU A 587 -16.62 30.32 -11.78
C GLU A 587 -17.05 29.70 -13.11
N GLU A 588 -16.21 29.81 -14.14
CA GLU A 588 -16.48 29.29 -15.48
C GLU A 588 -16.62 27.76 -15.49
N TYR A 589 -15.76 27.05 -14.75
CA TYR A 589 -15.70 25.58 -14.79
C TYR A 589 -16.33 24.90 -13.56
N TRP A 590 -17.00 25.64 -12.67
CA TRP A 590 -17.57 25.08 -11.44
C TRP A 590 -18.55 23.93 -11.71
N TYR A 591 -19.35 24.05 -12.77
CA TYR A 591 -20.31 23.02 -13.19
C TYR A 591 -19.64 21.64 -13.37
N ALA A 592 -18.39 21.63 -13.87
CA ALA A 592 -17.66 20.41 -14.17
C ALA A 592 -17.21 19.67 -12.90
N LYS A 593 -17.18 20.32 -11.73
CA LYS A 593 -16.86 19.66 -10.46
C LYS A 593 -17.85 18.54 -10.17
N LYS A 594 -19.15 18.76 -10.36
CA LYS A 594 -20.18 17.71 -10.17
C LYS A 594 -19.94 16.55 -11.13
N ASN A 595 -19.78 16.84 -12.42
CA ASN A 595 -19.54 15.85 -13.46
C ASN A 595 -18.30 14.99 -13.18
N LEU A 596 -17.21 15.65 -12.76
CA LEU A 596 -15.97 15.00 -12.37
C LEU A 596 -16.17 14.08 -11.17
N SER A 597 -16.93 14.54 -10.17
CA SER A 597 -17.22 13.77 -8.95
C SER A 597 -18.03 12.51 -9.26
N VAL A 598 -19.03 12.61 -10.15
CA VAL A 598 -19.82 11.46 -10.62
C VAL A 598 -18.93 10.44 -11.33
N VAL A 599 -18.11 10.89 -12.29
CA VAL A 599 -17.19 9.99 -13.00
C VAL A 599 -16.23 9.32 -12.03
N TRP A 600 -15.61 10.07 -11.12
CA TRP A 600 -14.72 9.48 -10.12
C TRP A 600 -15.41 8.43 -9.23
N SER A 601 -16.66 8.69 -8.85
CA SER A 601 -17.47 7.76 -8.05
C SER A 601 -17.70 6.46 -8.81
N LEU A 602 -18.10 6.56 -10.09
CA LEU A 602 -18.27 5.40 -10.98
C LEU A 602 -16.96 4.64 -11.20
N MET A 603 -15.85 5.33 -11.43
CA MET A 603 -14.54 4.70 -11.59
C MET A 603 -14.12 3.94 -10.32
N ALA A 604 -14.22 4.57 -9.14
CA ALA A 604 -13.83 3.97 -7.88
C ALA A 604 -14.72 2.78 -7.51
N PHE A 605 -16.03 2.89 -7.76
CA PHE A 605 -16.99 1.81 -7.59
C PHE A 605 -16.69 0.62 -8.52
N SER A 606 -16.50 0.88 -9.81
CA SER A 606 -16.23 -0.15 -10.81
C SER A 606 -14.90 -0.87 -10.55
N ALA A 607 -13.91 -0.16 -10.03
CA ALA A 607 -12.58 -0.73 -9.76
C ALA A 607 -12.56 -1.80 -8.66
N ALA A 608 -13.64 -1.99 -7.91
CA ALA A 608 -13.82 -3.16 -7.04
C ALA A 608 -13.68 -4.48 -7.82
N LEU A 609 -14.14 -4.52 -9.07
CA LEU A 609 -13.98 -5.68 -9.94
C LEU A 609 -12.55 -5.88 -10.42
N VAL A 610 -11.75 -4.82 -10.54
CA VAL A 610 -10.34 -4.95 -10.90
C VAL A 610 -9.58 -5.70 -9.81
N GLU A 611 -9.85 -5.40 -8.53
CA GLU A 611 -9.31 -6.18 -7.42
C GLU A 611 -9.85 -7.62 -7.42
N ALA A 612 -11.13 -7.83 -7.73
CA ALA A 612 -11.70 -9.17 -7.85
C ALA A 612 -11.01 -10.00 -8.93
N ILE A 613 -10.84 -9.46 -10.15
CA ILE A 613 -10.13 -10.07 -11.28
C ILE A 613 -8.73 -10.52 -10.86
N ILE A 614 -7.99 -9.61 -10.22
CA ILE A 614 -6.63 -9.86 -9.72
C ILE A 614 -6.63 -10.98 -8.68
N VAL A 615 -7.46 -10.90 -7.65
CA VAL A 615 -7.49 -11.88 -6.55
C VAL A 615 -7.92 -13.26 -7.04
N VAL A 616 -8.95 -13.30 -7.89
CA VAL A 616 -9.49 -14.54 -8.48
C VAL A 616 -8.48 -15.18 -9.43
N ASP A 617 -7.73 -14.42 -10.22
CA ASP A 617 -6.65 -14.94 -11.07
C ASP A 617 -5.58 -15.67 -10.24
N ARG A 618 -5.23 -15.17 -9.06
CA ARG A 618 -4.24 -15.81 -8.17
C ARG A 618 -4.77 -17.10 -7.55
N TRP A 619 -6.04 -17.08 -7.14
CA TRP A 619 -6.72 -18.28 -6.65
C TRP A 619 -6.86 -19.34 -7.76
N GLN A 620 -7.24 -18.92 -8.96
CA GLN A 620 -7.37 -19.77 -10.13
C GLN A 620 -6.02 -20.38 -10.53
N PHE A 621 -4.93 -19.62 -10.46
CA PHE A 621 -3.57 -20.12 -10.67
C PHE A 621 -3.25 -21.27 -9.69
N LEU A 622 -3.62 -21.15 -8.41
CA LEU A 622 -3.40 -22.22 -7.44
C LEU A 622 -4.22 -23.47 -7.78
N ARG A 623 -5.48 -23.31 -8.20
CA ARG A 623 -6.36 -24.44 -8.61
C ARG A 623 -5.82 -25.21 -9.80
N GLU A 624 -5.13 -24.53 -10.71
CA GLU A 624 -4.57 -25.14 -11.92
C GLU A 624 -3.34 -26.02 -11.64
N HIS A 625 -2.79 -26.00 -10.43
CA HIS A 625 -1.60 -26.78 -10.10
C HIS A 625 -1.93 -28.03 -9.28
N ASP A 626 -1.57 -29.19 -9.83
CA ASP A 626 -1.77 -30.50 -9.18
C ASP A 626 -1.09 -30.65 -7.82
N SER A 627 -0.08 -29.83 -7.49
CA SER A 627 0.57 -29.87 -6.18
C SER A 627 -0.26 -29.21 -5.08
N VAL A 628 -1.27 -28.41 -5.42
CA VAL A 628 -2.16 -27.74 -4.46
C VAL A 628 -3.28 -28.68 -4.05
N LYS A 629 -3.49 -28.83 -2.74
CA LYS A 629 -4.57 -29.64 -2.16
C LYS A 629 -5.83 -28.80 -2.00
N ASP A 630 -5.70 -27.66 -1.32
CA ASP A 630 -6.78 -26.76 -0.98
C ASP A 630 -6.34 -25.32 -1.24
N CYS A 631 -7.23 -24.47 -1.78
CA CYS A 631 -7.00 -23.04 -1.90
C CYS A 631 -8.30 -22.26 -1.88
N TRP A 632 -8.27 -21.08 -1.25
CA TRP A 632 -9.43 -20.21 -1.10
C TRP A 632 -8.99 -18.76 -0.87
N VAL A 633 -9.97 -17.86 -0.87
CA VAL A 633 -9.79 -16.46 -0.51
C VAL A 633 -10.74 -16.12 0.63
N GLU A 634 -10.29 -15.36 1.62
CA GLU A 634 -11.18 -14.84 2.66
C GLU A 634 -10.75 -13.48 3.22
N PRO A 635 -11.70 -12.67 3.73
CA PRO A 635 -11.42 -11.50 4.56
C PRO A 635 -10.78 -11.91 5.90
N VAL A 636 -9.62 -11.36 6.24
CA VAL A 636 -8.89 -11.72 7.47
C VAL A 636 -8.85 -10.62 8.53
N PHE A 637 -9.41 -9.44 8.24
CA PHE A 637 -9.62 -8.35 9.19
C PHE A 637 -10.68 -7.36 8.69
N ASP A 638 -11.14 -6.47 9.56
CA ASP A 638 -12.17 -5.47 9.26
C ASP A 638 -11.75 -4.52 8.12
N TYR A 639 -12.61 -4.42 7.11
CA TYR A 639 -12.46 -3.57 5.93
C TYR A 639 -12.46 -2.06 6.27
N HIS A 640 -13.24 -1.63 7.27
CA HIS A 640 -13.32 -0.22 7.64
C HIS A 640 -11.99 0.32 8.16
N GLU A 641 -11.27 -0.49 8.94
CA GLU A 641 -9.93 -0.17 9.44
C GLU A 641 -8.84 -0.39 8.38
N SER A 642 -8.97 -1.46 7.59
CA SER A 642 -8.04 -1.74 6.49
C SER A 642 -8.74 -2.40 5.29
N PRO A 643 -8.94 -1.65 4.19
CA PRO A 643 -9.66 -2.13 3.02
C PRO A 643 -9.04 -3.31 2.28
N ARG A 644 -7.72 -3.53 2.42
CA ARG A 644 -6.99 -4.61 1.74
C ARG A 644 -7.00 -5.87 2.60
N ASN A 645 -8.20 -6.39 2.85
CA ASN A 645 -8.43 -7.45 3.81
C ASN A 645 -8.54 -8.86 3.24
N LEU A 646 -8.43 -9.04 1.92
CA LEU A 646 -8.49 -10.35 1.28
C LEU A 646 -7.13 -11.05 1.33
N ALA A 647 -7.10 -12.26 1.90
CA ALA A 647 -5.94 -13.15 1.87
C ALA A 647 -6.17 -14.28 0.87
N VAL A 648 -5.19 -14.53 -0.01
CA VAL A 648 -5.13 -15.71 -0.88
C VAL A 648 -4.40 -16.82 -0.14
N ILE A 649 -5.07 -17.94 0.05
CA ILE A 649 -4.57 -19.08 0.84
C ILE A 649 -4.39 -20.29 -0.06
N GLY A 650 -3.31 -21.03 0.17
CA GLY A 650 -3.06 -22.30 -0.50
C GLY A 650 -2.36 -23.27 0.43
N ILE A 651 -2.79 -24.53 0.41
CA ILE A 651 -2.19 -25.66 1.12
C ILE A 651 -1.75 -26.68 0.07
N LYS A 652 -0.50 -27.10 0.14
CA LYS A 652 0.06 -28.14 -0.75
C LYS A 652 -0.47 -29.52 -0.37
N LYS A 653 -0.35 -30.51 -1.26
CA LYS A 653 -0.61 -31.95 -1.01
C LYS A 653 0.38 -32.61 -0.07
#